data_AF-Q67M58-F1
#
_entry.id   AF-Q67M58-F1
#
_cell.length_a   1.000
_cell.length_b   1.000
_cell.length_c   1.000
_cell.angle_alpha   90.00
_cell.angle_beta   90.00
_cell.angle_gamma   90.00
#
_symmetry.space_group_name_H-M   'P 1'
#
loop_
_entity.id
_entity.type
_entity.pdbx_description
1 polymer ?
#
loop_
_entity_poly.entity_id
_entity_poly.type
_entity_poly.pdbx_seq_one_letter_code
_entity_poly.pdbx_strand_id
1 'polypeptide(L)'
;MNWRRWFAGVLACLLAMVPSPVVVAGDWITKGGSPQRTSTVLDPHGLIELSPYWETEALGESAAQPAVVDGVIYHLAGPYLWRLELDDLQRPVGEAVAVSDPVKRKGVEFNVAPGGAFIAPQSSPSYSPETGILYFGTGYGWLWAYHTREGWFRPAELDLGCPVVGSPVVIHDQGRDIVVVADRPNYPGEENRPEGRPLCPRGHGKVWVIRALDDLDRVPEVHHYEAATTKQDESGFGGFITPSAVMAPPHGSNPSFVIGTDGFEGGRALRLALDRDNDYRPYRVWTVDSTAGFAGNFTSDGTHAYWLDTRGRLWGANLHDGLEPAGWKGHMVDVPALIGARNAFTNTEPAVEVRQTPDGPETHLYVTLRNYTDTGAGLRDGPTGSDGAVVALGPGGELKWYRKFGPADRLGERMASLNTAPLALISRGALIFGDVNGHIYSYALDTGQPMGGDGRPALIQPEGRAPTDRLFLLKDDEQPNTGPYNFSQVSGVGVDPAFAYGLLLVGVNYTDASGTSGRLVAYRAGEAYDLRWLDEPGPLELEPGKTVALQPRLQLELTARTLAALCPGPLSVEWFLTDENGKLVRSLGTAPLPGDLAPQQPHPVPLTVALTETDPAEGQIVGIIDLPSVYALSAPHTANPKVAAARGLAAALGLPAEKSCLGAVAEVVEREGEPGPEGGLANNVLIVPYRNPQPPDEPERPGEEGGGGKAIIDDPWVVELAVPEVAEAGRPFEVGIYLGYQNNLGQGEIRVPLRLWARPARGASPPPDVWQMVTIDKVPCFSLKPGTIPGLSVGMWEIIAEIDYPADTRPENNRVIRRVEVLHLKPGESGGAEGGAITD
;
A
#
# COMPACT_ATOMS: atom_id res chain seq x y z
N MET A 1 -54.13 35.97 16.80
CA MET A 1 -52.75 36.48 16.62
C MET A 1 -51.72 35.99 17.66
N ASN A 2 -52.05 35.10 18.62
CA ASN A 2 -51.09 34.68 19.65
C ASN A 2 -50.50 33.25 19.49
N TRP A 3 -51.08 32.40 18.63
CA TRP A 3 -50.53 31.05 18.37
C TRP A 3 -49.14 31.10 17.70
N ARG A 4 -48.95 31.97 16.70
CA ARG A 4 -47.65 32.07 16.00
C ARG A 4 -46.53 32.57 16.91
N ARG A 5 -46.83 33.40 17.92
CA ARG A 5 -45.84 33.86 18.91
C ARG A 5 -45.50 32.78 19.93
N TRP A 6 -46.48 31.97 20.33
CA TRP A 6 -46.23 30.79 21.17
C TRP A 6 -45.42 29.72 20.45
N PHE A 7 -45.75 29.44 19.18
CA PHE A 7 -44.99 28.50 18.37
C PHE A 7 -43.56 28.98 18.12
N ALA A 8 -43.36 30.28 17.83
CA ALA A 8 -42.03 30.86 17.68
C ALA A 8 -41.23 30.85 19.00
N GLY A 9 -41.86 31.10 20.14
CA GLY A 9 -41.22 31.03 21.45
C GLY A 9 -40.82 29.61 21.85
N VAL A 10 -41.68 28.62 21.60
CA VAL A 10 -41.40 27.20 21.86
C VAL A 10 -40.31 26.68 20.91
N LEU A 11 -40.33 27.07 19.63
CA LEU A 11 -39.29 26.71 18.68
C LEU A 11 -37.94 27.37 19.03
N ALA A 12 -37.94 28.61 19.52
CA ALA A 12 -36.74 29.29 19.98
C ALA A 12 -36.17 28.69 21.27
N CYS A 13 -37.02 28.26 22.21
CA CYS A 13 -36.57 27.53 23.40
C CYS A 13 -36.09 26.12 23.08
N LEU A 14 -36.70 25.42 22.11
CA LEU A 14 -36.22 24.12 21.62
C LEU A 14 -34.90 24.26 20.84
N LEU A 15 -34.71 25.33 20.06
CA LEU A 15 -33.45 25.64 19.37
C LEU A 15 -32.34 26.11 20.33
N ALA A 16 -32.69 26.73 21.46
CA ALA A 16 -31.73 27.06 22.53
C ALA A 16 -31.42 25.87 23.47
N MET A 17 -32.22 24.80 23.41
CA MET A 17 -31.97 23.51 24.07
C MET A 17 -31.39 22.45 23.11
N VAL A 18 -31.20 22.79 21.82
CA VAL A 18 -30.20 22.09 21.03
C VAL A 18 -28.88 22.46 21.70
N PRO A 19 -28.09 21.50 22.23
CA PRO A 19 -26.75 21.84 22.67
C PRO A 19 -26.08 22.51 21.47
N SER A 20 -25.76 23.80 21.60
CA SER A 20 -24.79 24.41 20.70
C SER A 20 -23.64 23.42 20.69
N PRO A 21 -23.26 22.85 19.54
CA PRO A 21 -22.03 22.10 19.50
C PRO A 21 -20.98 23.19 19.68
N VAL A 22 -20.57 23.43 20.92
CA VAL A 22 -19.23 23.95 21.17
C VAL A 22 -18.37 22.79 20.74
N VAL A 23 -18.16 22.69 19.42
CA VAL A 23 -17.16 21.82 18.82
C VAL A 23 -15.85 22.42 19.29
N VAL A 24 -15.40 22.01 20.48
CA VAL A 24 -13.98 21.99 20.76
C VAL A 24 -13.47 20.79 19.96
N ALA A 25 -13.25 21.00 18.66
CA ALA A 25 -12.25 20.17 18.01
C ALA A 25 -10.96 20.45 18.81
N GLY A 26 -10.28 19.46 19.40
CA GLY A 26 -9.17 19.76 20.32
C GLY A 26 -8.59 18.59 21.11
N ASP A 27 -9.34 17.50 21.30
CA ASP A 27 -8.87 16.36 22.08
C ASP A 27 -8.34 15.22 21.20
N TRP A 28 -7.26 14.60 21.66
CA TRP A 28 -6.64 13.38 21.14
C TRP A 28 -6.57 12.38 22.28
N ILE A 29 -7.62 11.58 22.43
CA ILE A 29 -7.91 10.90 23.69
C ILE A 29 -7.24 9.54 23.85
N THR A 30 -6.75 8.92 22.78
CA THR A 30 -6.08 7.62 22.80
C THR A 30 -5.15 7.51 21.59
N LYS A 31 -4.47 6.37 21.43
CA LYS A 31 -3.65 6.14 20.25
C LYS A 31 -4.48 6.22 18.97
N GLY A 32 -3.97 6.95 17.97
CA GLY A 32 -4.68 7.22 16.71
C GLY A 32 -5.84 8.21 16.86
N GLY A 33 -5.93 8.89 18.01
CA GLY A 33 -6.80 10.03 18.29
C GLY A 33 -8.22 9.69 18.73
N SER A 34 -8.70 8.50 18.38
CA SER A 34 -10.06 8.03 18.67
C SER A 34 -10.09 6.53 18.98
N PRO A 35 -11.17 6.01 19.57
CA PRO A 35 -11.35 4.56 19.76
C PRO A 35 -11.34 3.73 18.46
N GLN A 36 -11.52 4.39 17.31
CA GLN A 36 -11.42 3.81 15.96
C GLN A 36 -10.00 3.90 15.38
N ARG A 37 -9.12 4.70 15.99
CA ARG A 37 -7.70 4.88 15.62
C ARG A 37 -7.51 5.32 14.17
N THR A 38 -8.35 6.23 13.69
CA THR A 38 -8.32 6.66 12.29
C THR A 38 -7.05 7.45 11.94
N SER A 39 -6.41 8.10 12.92
CA SER A 39 -5.21 8.92 12.72
C SER A 39 -5.42 10.05 11.69
N THR A 40 -6.61 10.65 11.68
CA THR A 40 -7.03 11.67 10.70
C THR A 40 -7.68 12.90 11.31
N VAL A 41 -7.45 14.08 10.71
CA VAL A 41 -8.24 15.30 10.95
C VAL A 41 -8.87 15.78 9.64
N LEU A 42 -10.18 16.00 9.68
CA LEU A 42 -11.03 16.21 8.49
C LEU A 42 -11.38 17.67 8.21
N ASP A 43 -11.15 18.59 9.15
CA ASP A 43 -11.36 20.01 8.89
C ASP A 43 -10.27 20.48 7.90
N PRO A 44 -10.58 21.19 6.81
CA PRO A 44 -9.58 21.67 5.87
C PRO A 44 -9.03 23.04 6.29
N HIS A 45 -7.71 23.13 6.44
CA HIS A 45 -6.97 24.37 6.59
C HIS A 45 -5.89 24.40 5.53
N GLY A 46 -5.81 25.51 4.79
CA GLY A 46 -4.89 25.67 3.70
C GLY A 46 -3.44 25.68 4.16
N LEU A 47 -2.78 24.52 4.19
CA LEU A 47 -1.40 24.46 4.64
C LEU A 47 -0.43 24.96 3.58
N ILE A 48 0.30 26.00 3.95
CA ILE A 48 1.34 26.62 3.15
C ILE A 48 2.74 26.06 3.50
N GLU A 49 3.05 25.97 4.79
CA GLU A 49 4.36 25.57 5.32
C GLU A 49 4.21 24.92 6.71
N LEU A 50 5.03 23.91 7.02
CA LEU A 50 5.20 23.42 8.39
C LEU A 50 6.45 24.06 8.99
N SER A 51 6.26 24.89 10.01
CA SER A 51 7.36 25.46 10.78
C SER A 51 7.27 25.02 12.24
N PRO A 52 8.41 24.74 12.91
CA PRO A 52 8.40 24.50 14.36
C PRO A 52 7.77 25.70 15.07
N TYR A 53 6.74 25.44 15.87
CA TYR A 53 6.01 26.44 16.63
C TYR A 53 6.58 26.57 18.05
N TRP A 54 6.83 25.44 18.70
CA TRP A 54 7.50 25.36 20.00
C TRP A 54 7.99 23.93 20.26
N GLU A 55 8.89 23.81 21.23
CA GLU A 55 9.59 22.58 21.59
C GLU A 55 9.86 22.58 23.11
N THR A 56 9.64 21.44 23.79
CA THR A 56 10.02 21.24 25.20
C THR A 56 11.48 20.80 25.32
N GLU A 57 12.02 20.77 26.54
CA GLU A 57 13.22 19.96 26.82
C GLU A 57 12.91 18.45 26.74
N ALA A 58 13.96 17.62 26.70
CA ALA A 58 13.83 16.16 26.73
C ALA A 58 13.22 15.68 28.06
N LEU A 59 12.08 15.00 28.00
CA LEU A 59 11.37 14.49 29.18
C LEU A 59 11.78 13.06 29.59
N GLY A 60 12.64 12.41 28.78
CA GLY A 60 13.16 11.07 28.98
C GLY A 60 12.61 10.06 27.97
N GLU A 61 13.21 8.88 27.91
CA GLU A 61 12.87 7.87 26.89
C GLU A 61 11.37 7.52 26.86
N SER A 62 10.78 7.45 25.66
CA SER A 62 9.37 7.11 25.46
C SER A 62 9.09 6.40 24.13
N ALA A 63 8.15 5.46 24.14
CA ALA A 63 7.50 4.94 22.93
C ALA A 63 5.97 5.19 22.94
N ALA A 64 5.47 6.03 23.83
CA ALA A 64 4.05 6.32 24.00
C ALA A 64 3.63 7.56 23.19
N GLN A 65 2.48 7.50 22.51
CA GLN A 65 1.85 8.69 21.92
C GLN A 65 1.26 9.55 23.04
N PRO A 66 1.44 10.88 23.02
CA PRO A 66 0.78 11.76 23.98
C PRO A 66 -0.74 11.78 23.76
N ALA A 67 -1.49 11.98 24.84
CA ALA A 67 -2.92 12.32 24.78
C ALA A 67 -3.09 13.82 24.99
N VAL A 68 -4.04 14.44 24.31
CA VAL A 68 -4.42 15.86 24.52
C VAL A 68 -5.87 15.90 24.97
N VAL A 69 -6.12 16.48 26.13
CA VAL A 69 -7.45 16.51 26.75
C VAL A 69 -7.67 17.87 27.38
N ASP A 70 -8.75 18.56 27.03
CA ASP A 70 -9.14 19.84 27.62
C ASP A 70 -7.97 20.87 27.58
N GLY A 71 -7.18 20.88 26.49
CA GLY A 71 -6.02 21.78 26.34
C GLY A 71 -4.81 21.39 27.20
N VAL A 72 -4.72 20.13 27.63
CA VAL A 72 -3.58 19.62 28.41
C VAL A 72 -2.98 18.40 27.73
N ILE A 73 -1.67 18.41 27.53
CA ILE A 73 -0.92 17.26 27.02
C ILE A 73 -0.54 16.36 28.20
N TYR A 74 -0.84 15.08 28.06
CA TYR A 74 -0.41 14.00 28.94
C TYR A 74 0.53 13.07 28.18
N HIS A 75 1.78 12.95 28.64
CA HIS A 75 2.80 12.15 27.97
C HIS A 75 3.58 11.28 28.96
N LEU A 76 3.66 9.97 28.68
CA LEU A 76 4.52 9.07 29.45
C LEU A 76 5.93 9.14 28.88
N ALA A 77 6.89 9.59 29.67
CA ALA A 77 8.30 9.69 29.25
C ALA A 77 9.22 9.61 30.46
N GLY A 78 10.34 8.91 30.30
CA GLY A 78 11.21 8.58 31.42
C GLY A 78 10.40 7.95 32.57
N PRO A 79 10.73 8.22 33.84
CA PRO A 79 10.03 7.60 34.96
C PRO A 79 8.59 8.12 35.19
N TYR A 80 8.15 9.18 34.51
CA TYR A 80 6.95 9.94 34.90
C TYR A 80 5.82 9.94 33.85
N LEU A 81 4.62 10.29 34.32
CA LEU A 81 3.58 10.89 33.50
C LEU A 81 3.73 12.41 33.57
N TRP A 82 3.98 13.03 32.44
CA TRP A 82 4.13 14.47 32.29
C TRP A 82 2.82 15.14 31.92
N ARG A 83 2.64 16.36 32.43
CA ARG A 83 1.51 17.24 32.16
C ARG A 83 2.03 18.57 31.60
N LEU A 84 1.50 19.02 30.47
CA LEU A 84 1.78 20.33 29.88
C LEU A 84 0.48 21.03 29.54
N GLU A 85 0.22 22.18 30.16
CA GLU A 85 -0.96 23.00 29.84
C GLU A 85 -0.73 23.79 28.55
N LEU A 86 -1.78 23.93 27.75
CA LEU A 86 -1.79 24.72 26.53
C LEU A 86 -2.73 25.92 26.66
N ASP A 87 -2.35 27.05 26.06
CA ASP A 87 -3.22 28.22 25.94
C ASP A 87 -4.22 28.05 24.78
N ASP A 88 -5.10 29.05 24.60
CA ASP A 88 -6.08 29.05 23.49
C ASP A 88 -5.45 29.01 22.09
N LEU A 89 -4.17 29.35 21.97
CA LEU A 89 -3.37 29.30 20.75
C LEU A 89 -2.50 28.05 20.69
N GLN A 90 -2.75 27.08 21.57
CA GLN A 90 -2.06 25.79 21.61
C GLN A 90 -0.56 25.92 21.91
N ARG A 91 -0.18 26.91 22.72
CA ARG A 91 1.20 27.11 23.22
C ARG A 91 1.34 26.66 24.67
N PRO A 92 2.51 26.14 25.07
CA PRO A 92 2.79 25.76 26.45
C PRO A 92 2.59 26.92 27.42
N VAL A 93 1.78 26.70 28.44
CA VAL A 93 1.64 27.59 29.60
C VAL A 93 2.66 27.15 30.65
N GLY A 94 3.94 27.38 30.35
CA GLY A 94 5.07 26.99 31.20
C GLY A 94 5.76 25.70 30.77
N GLU A 95 6.49 25.09 31.72
CA GLU A 95 7.25 23.85 31.52
C GLU A 95 6.40 22.61 31.79
N ALA A 96 6.79 21.47 31.22
CA ALA A 96 6.16 20.19 31.52
C ALA A 96 6.44 19.79 32.97
N VAL A 97 5.40 19.37 33.69
CA VAL A 97 5.50 19.00 35.11
C VAL A 97 5.10 17.55 35.29
N ALA A 98 5.90 16.79 36.05
CA ALA A 98 5.55 15.43 36.43
C ALA A 98 4.30 15.43 37.32
N VAL A 99 3.33 14.56 37.01
CA VAL A 99 2.18 14.30 37.87
C VAL A 99 2.69 13.89 39.25
N SER A 100 2.19 14.57 40.28
CA SER A 100 2.71 14.45 41.64
C SER A 100 1.67 13.90 42.60
N ASP A 101 2.15 13.21 43.61
CA ASP A 101 1.33 12.75 44.73
C ASP A 101 0.81 13.98 45.49
N PRO A 102 -0.52 14.19 45.60
CA PRO A 102 -1.07 15.40 46.22
C PRO A 102 -0.68 15.55 47.70
N VAL A 103 -0.34 14.44 48.37
CA VAL A 103 0.10 14.43 49.77
C VAL A 103 1.62 14.63 49.88
N LYS A 104 2.40 13.89 49.10
CA LYS A 104 3.88 13.93 49.19
C LYS A 104 4.51 15.08 48.41
N ARG A 105 3.78 15.68 47.47
CA ARG A 105 4.24 16.73 46.53
C ARG A 105 5.52 16.35 45.77
N LYS A 106 5.69 15.05 45.49
CA LYS A 106 6.78 14.52 44.66
C LYS A 106 6.18 13.89 43.41
N GLY A 107 6.91 13.98 42.30
CA GLY A 107 6.55 13.27 41.07
C GLY A 107 6.37 11.78 41.33
N VAL A 108 5.34 11.19 40.74
CA VAL A 108 5.05 9.76 40.85
C VAL A 108 5.78 9.04 39.73
N GLU A 109 6.73 8.17 40.11
CA GLU A 109 7.53 7.39 39.17
C GLU A 109 6.74 6.18 38.63
N PHE A 110 5.72 6.42 37.79
CA PHE A 110 4.85 5.37 37.25
C PHE A 110 5.59 4.28 36.48
N ASN A 111 6.65 4.64 35.75
CA ASN A 111 7.42 3.71 34.90
C ASN A 111 8.55 2.98 35.66
N VAL A 112 8.58 3.10 36.98
CA VAL A 112 9.53 2.43 37.87
C VAL A 112 8.74 1.55 38.82
N ALA A 113 8.94 0.23 38.76
CA ALA A 113 8.36 -0.65 39.77
C ALA A 113 8.95 -0.34 41.16
N PRO A 114 8.19 -0.52 42.25
CA PRO A 114 8.74 -0.39 43.60
C PRO A 114 9.99 -1.28 43.79
N GLY A 115 11.17 -0.65 43.87
CA GLY A 115 12.46 -1.36 43.97
C GLY A 115 12.98 -2.00 42.67
N GLY A 116 12.35 -1.74 41.54
CA GLY A 116 12.73 -2.20 40.20
C GLY A 116 13.54 -1.17 39.41
N ALA A 117 13.87 -1.52 38.16
CA ALA A 117 14.52 -0.62 37.22
C ALA A 117 13.49 0.30 36.53
N PHE A 118 13.98 1.25 35.74
CA PHE A 118 13.15 1.97 34.78
C PHE A 118 12.92 1.10 33.55
N ILE A 119 11.70 1.13 33.00
CA ILE A 119 11.37 0.60 31.68
C ILE A 119 10.70 1.71 30.88
N ALA A 120 11.21 1.99 29.68
CA ALA A 120 10.59 2.96 28.79
C ALA A 120 9.11 2.62 28.54
N PRO A 121 8.19 3.60 28.65
CA PRO A 121 6.77 3.35 28.47
C PRO A 121 6.47 2.89 27.03
N GLN A 122 5.74 1.78 26.93
CA GLN A 122 5.28 1.16 25.67
C GLN A 122 3.75 1.20 25.54
N SER A 123 3.08 1.92 26.44
CA SER A 123 1.64 2.07 26.47
C SER A 123 1.25 3.52 26.30
N SER A 124 0.39 3.83 25.32
CA SER A 124 -0.11 5.18 25.13
C SER A 124 -1.32 5.42 26.05
N PRO A 125 -1.45 6.59 26.67
CA PRO A 125 -2.58 6.89 27.54
C PRO A 125 -3.90 6.87 26.77
N SER A 126 -4.98 6.46 27.43
CA SER A 126 -6.34 6.45 26.88
C SER A 126 -7.31 7.09 27.86
N TYR A 127 -7.97 8.15 27.42
CA TYR A 127 -8.84 8.99 28.23
C TYR A 127 -10.30 8.59 28.05
N SER A 128 -11.04 8.57 29.16
CA SER A 128 -12.49 8.44 29.22
C SER A 128 -13.12 9.82 29.42
N PRO A 129 -13.79 10.39 28.39
CA PRO A 129 -14.55 11.63 28.55
C PRO A 129 -15.66 11.54 29.60
N GLU A 130 -16.24 10.35 29.78
CA GLU A 130 -17.38 10.12 30.67
C GLU A 130 -17.00 10.18 32.14
N THR A 131 -15.81 9.68 32.51
CA THR A 131 -15.33 9.67 33.90
C THR A 131 -14.23 10.70 34.18
N GLY A 132 -13.58 11.23 33.15
CA GLY A 132 -12.45 12.15 33.29
C GLY A 132 -11.14 11.46 33.68
N ILE A 133 -11.01 10.17 33.37
CA ILE A 133 -9.88 9.33 33.80
C ILE A 133 -9.00 8.97 32.62
N LEU A 134 -7.69 9.08 32.82
CA LEU A 134 -6.64 8.63 31.92
C LEU A 134 -6.12 7.26 32.37
N TYR A 135 -6.18 6.27 31.48
CA TYR A 135 -5.70 4.91 31.70
C TYR A 135 -4.42 4.63 30.93
N PHE A 136 -3.45 3.98 31.56
CA PHE A 136 -2.19 3.61 30.89
C PHE A 136 -1.49 2.43 31.58
N GLY A 137 -0.84 1.59 30.77
CA GLY A 137 -0.05 0.46 31.23
C GLY A 137 1.41 0.80 31.48
N THR A 138 2.11 0.00 32.29
CA THR A 138 3.56 0.12 32.49
C THR A 138 4.27 -1.21 32.30
N GLY A 139 5.59 -1.16 32.13
CA GLY A 139 6.44 -2.30 31.77
C GLY A 139 6.49 -3.45 32.80
N TYR A 140 5.81 -3.30 33.94
CA TYR A 140 5.84 -4.25 35.05
C TYR A 140 4.50 -4.98 35.28
N GLY A 141 3.53 -4.85 34.37
CA GLY A 141 2.22 -5.49 34.50
C GLY A 141 1.24 -4.69 35.37
N TRP A 142 1.43 -3.37 35.43
CA TRP A 142 0.53 -2.45 36.12
C TRP A 142 -0.31 -1.68 35.13
N LEU A 143 -1.59 -1.53 35.45
CA LEU A 143 -2.51 -0.59 34.81
C LEU A 143 -2.80 0.53 35.79
N TRP A 144 -2.67 1.77 35.36
CA TRP A 144 -2.97 2.94 36.18
C TRP A 144 -4.20 3.65 35.68
N ALA A 145 -5.00 4.16 36.61
CA ALA A 145 -6.00 5.19 36.38
C ALA A 145 -5.52 6.49 37.01
N TYR A 146 -5.60 7.59 36.28
CA TYR A 146 -5.31 8.93 36.76
C TYR A 146 -6.48 9.86 36.44
N HIS A 147 -7.12 10.42 37.47
CA HIS A 147 -8.22 11.36 37.27
C HIS A 147 -7.65 12.74 36.97
N THR A 148 -7.92 13.27 35.77
CA THR A 148 -7.25 14.47 35.25
C THR A 148 -7.65 15.75 36.00
N ARG A 149 -8.88 15.80 36.52
CA ARG A 149 -9.43 16.94 37.29
C ARG A 149 -9.19 16.83 38.80
N GLU A 150 -9.44 15.66 39.40
CA GLU A 150 -9.31 15.47 40.85
C GLU A 150 -7.88 15.12 41.30
N GLY A 151 -7.03 14.69 40.37
CA GLY A 151 -5.61 14.43 40.60
C GLY A 151 -5.29 13.17 41.40
N TRP A 152 -6.29 12.34 41.73
CA TRP A 152 -6.03 11.02 42.30
C TRP A 152 -5.55 10.05 41.24
N PHE A 153 -4.78 9.05 41.67
CA PHE A 153 -4.35 7.95 40.83
C PHE A 153 -4.51 6.62 41.57
N ARG A 154 -4.68 5.55 40.80
CA ARG A 154 -4.91 4.21 41.34
C ARG A 154 -4.27 3.14 40.45
N PRO A 155 -3.46 2.23 41.01
CA PRO A 155 -2.96 1.08 40.29
C PRO A 155 -3.92 -0.12 40.35
N ALA A 156 -3.88 -0.95 39.31
CA ALA A 156 -4.28 -2.34 39.31
C ALA A 156 -3.08 -3.20 38.90
N GLU A 157 -2.72 -4.15 39.75
CA GLU A 157 -1.72 -5.17 39.45
C GLU A 157 -2.41 -6.30 38.67
N LEU A 158 -1.91 -6.61 37.47
CA LEU A 158 -2.44 -7.69 36.65
C LEU A 158 -1.67 -8.98 36.94
N ASP A 159 -0.56 -9.22 36.23
CA ASP A 159 0.38 -10.29 36.51
C ASP A 159 1.82 -9.70 36.48
N LEU A 160 2.57 -9.91 37.57
CA LEU A 160 3.91 -9.35 37.76
C LEU A 160 4.90 -9.85 36.67
N GLY A 161 5.58 -8.91 36.01
CA GLY A 161 6.66 -9.22 35.05
C GLY A 161 6.21 -9.31 33.58
N CYS A 162 4.92 -9.14 33.30
CA CYS A 162 4.40 -9.09 31.94
C CYS A 162 4.05 -7.64 31.56
N PRO A 163 4.83 -6.98 30.67
CA PRO A 163 4.57 -5.59 30.32
C PRO A 163 3.20 -5.46 29.64
N VAL A 164 2.44 -4.44 30.05
CA VAL A 164 1.25 -4.00 29.30
C VAL A 164 1.75 -3.20 28.10
N VAL A 165 1.43 -3.68 26.91
CA VAL A 165 1.85 -3.05 25.65
C VAL A 165 0.65 -2.37 25.00
N GLY A 166 0.87 -1.23 24.36
CA GLY A 166 -0.16 -0.58 23.56
C GLY A 166 -1.12 0.31 24.31
N SER A 167 -2.28 0.56 23.73
CA SER A 167 -3.22 1.55 24.29
C SER A 167 -4.42 0.85 24.89
N PRO A 168 -4.74 1.10 26.17
CA PRO A 168 -5.95 0.56 26.78
C PRO A 168 -7.17 0.90 25.95
N VAL A 169 -8.04 -0.08 25.71
CA VAL A 169 -9.37 0.21 25.15
C VAL A 169 -10.27 0.52 26.32
N VAL A 170 -10.85 1.72 26.29
CA VAL A 170 -11.78 2.17 27.33
C VAL A 170 -13.20 2.12 26.77
N ILE A 171 -14.05 1.32 27.41
CA ILE A 171 -15.45 1.14 27.04
C ILE A 171 -16.29 1.67 28.19
N HIS A 172 -17.01 2.76 27.95
CA HIS A 172 -18.01 3.22 28.89
C HIS A 172 -19.31 2.43 28.72
N ASP A 173 -19.74 1.70 29.74
CA ASP A 173 -20.99 0.95 29.72
C ASP A 173 -21.68 0.98 31.09
N GLN A 174 -23.00 1.16 31.08
CA GLN A 174 -23.84 1.23 32.28
C GLN A 174 -23.33 2.22 33.35
N GLY A 175 -22.73 3.34 32.92
CA GLY A 175 -22.22 4.38 33.82
C GLY A 175 -20.86 4.07 34.45
N ARG A 176 -20.14 3.06 33.94
CA ARG A 176 -18.83 2.63 34.44
C ARG A 176 -17.86 2.43 33.28
N ASP A 177 -16.58 2.61 33.59
CA ASP A 177 -15.52 2.32 32.64
C ASP A 177 -15.07 0.86 32.75
N ILE A 178 -14.97 0.22 31.59
CA ILE A 178 -14.39 -1.09 31.40
C ILE A 178 -13.10 -0.88 30.60
N VAL A 179 -11.97 -1.27 31.18
CA VAL A 179 -10.65 -1.07 30.60
C VAL A 179 -10.11 -2.41 30.14
N VAL A 180 -9.79 -2.50 28.85
CA VAL A 180 -9.23 -3.71 28.25
C VAL A 180 -7.77 -3.46 27.91
N VAL A 181 -6.90 -4.36 28.35
CA VAL A 181 -5.46 -4.33 28.05
C VAL A 181 -4.96 -5.72 27.71
N ALA A 182 -3.88 -5.79 26.94
CA ALA A 182 -3.18 -7.03 26.64
C ALA A 182 -1.77 -6.99 27.22
N ASP A 183 -1.28 -8.17 27.61
CA ASP A 183 0.10 -8.35 27.99
C ASP A 183 0.93 -9.02 26.88
N ARG A 184 2.24 -8.80 26.92
CA ARG A 184 3.20 -9.41 25.98
C ARG A 184 4.02 -10.51 26.68
N PRO A 185 3.74 -11.81 26.41
CA PRO A 185 4.60 -12.90 26.88
C PRO A 185 5.97 -12.91 26.19
N ASN A 186 6.94 -13.61 26.77
CA ASN A 186 8.29 -13.78 26.19
C ASN A 186 8.25 -14.58 24.88
N TYR A 187 9.09 -14.23 23.90
CA TYR A 187 9.32 -15.09 22.74
C TYR A 187 10.34 -16.20 23.02
N PRO A 188 10.24 -17.39 22.39
CA PRO A 188 11.19 -18.47 22.57
C PRO A 188 12.63 -18.03 22.25
N GLY A 189 13.50 -18.07 23.25
CA GLY A 189 14.89 -17.63 23.17
C GLY A 189 15.16 -16.27 23.80
N GLU A 190 14.13 -15.47 24.06
CA GLU A 190 14.22 -14.18 24.77
C GLU A 190 14.57 -14.39 26.26
N GLU A 191 14.24 -15.56 26.82
CA GLU A 191 14.58 -15.93 28.20
C GLU A 191 16.09 -16.00 28.43
N ASN A 192 16.87 -16.24 27.37
CA ASN A 192 18.31 -16.41 27.43
C ASN A 192 19.09 -15.12 27.14
N ARG A 193 18.40 -14.03 26.77
CA ARG A 193 18.98 -12.70 26.49
C ARG A 193 18.03 -11.59 26.97
N PRO A 194 17.90 -11.36 28.29
CA PRO A 194 17.08 -10.28 28.81
C PRO A 194 17.77 -8.93 28.52
N GLU A 195 17.52 -8.35 27.35
CA GLU A 195 17.90 -6.98 27.04
C GLU A 195 16.97 -6.01 27.80
N GLY A 196 17.32 -5.70 29.05
CA GLY A 196 16.72 -4.59 29.80
C GLY A 196 15.24 -4.71 30.17
N ARG A 197 14.59 -5.86 29.95
CA ARG A 197 13.15 -6.07 30.21
C ARG A 197 12.87 -7.20 31.21
N PRO A 198 11.78 -7.12 32.00
CA PRO A 198 11.31 -8.22 32.83
C PRO A 198 10.89 -9.40 31.96
N LEU A 199 11.23 -10.60 32.40
CA LEU A 199 10.76 -11.83 31.76
C LEU A 199 9.30 -12.06 32.16
N CYS A 200 8.43 -12.27 31.18
CA CYS A 200 7.07 -12.79 31.34
C CYS A 200 7.06 -14.30 31.08
N PRO A 201 7.18 -15.17 32.11
CA PRO A 201 7.48 -16.59 31.94
C PRO A 201 6.29 -17.45 31.49
N ARG A 202 5.24 -16.87 30.90
CA ARG A 202 4.00 -17.57 30.52
C ARG A 202 4.04 -17.96 29.03
N GLY A 203 3.48 -19.13 28.72
CA GLY A 203 3.34 -19.65 27.36
C GLY A 203 2.01 -19.33 26.66
N HIS A 204 1.10 -18.61 27.34
CA HIS A 204 -0.19 -18.16 26.83
C HIS A 204 -0.29 -16.63 26.89
N GLY A 205 -1.07 -16.03 25.99
CA GLY A 205 -1.44 -14.61 26.05
C GLY A 205 -2.66 -14.40 26.95
N LYS A 206 -2.84 -13.19 27.48
CA LYS A 206 -4.09 -12.78 28.13
C LYS A 206 -4.57 -11.41 27.66
N VAL A 207 -5.87 -11.33 27.44
CA VAL A 207 -6.59 -10.05 27.33
C VAL A 207 -7.33 -9.82 28.63
N TRP A 208 -6.93 -8.80 29.36
CA TRP A 208 -7.50 -8.43 30.65
C TRP A 208 -8.69 -7.49 30.45
N VAL A 209 -9.73 -7.70 31.24
CA VAL A 209 -10.92 -6.84 31.33
C VAL A 209 -11.03 -6.37 32.77
N ILE A 210 -10.79 -5.08 32.98
CA ILE A 210 -10.76 -4.46 34.30
C ILE A 210 -11.96 -3.52 34.46
N ARG A 211 -12.66 -3.62 35.58
CA ARG A 211 -13.77 -2.72 35.95
C ARG A 211 -13.55 -2.09 37.31
N ALA A 212 -14.31 -1.05 37.60
CA ALA A 212 -14.32 -0.33 38.87
C ALA A 212 -12.96 0.31 39.24
N LEU A 213 -12.04 0.41 38.28
CA LEU A 213 -10.79 1.15 38.45
C LEU A 213 -11.05 2.66 38.52
N ASP A 214 -12.19 3.10 37.97
CA ASP A 214 -12.75 4.45 38.04
C ASP A 214 -13.33 4.84 39.41
N ASP A 215 -13.49 3.90 40.34
CA ASP A 215 -14.19 4.12 41.61
C ASP A 215 -13.29 3.80 42.81
N LEU A 216 -12.82 4.83 43.52
CA LEU A 216 -11.91 4.70 44.66
C LEU A 216 -12.48 3.84 45.81
N ASP A 217 -13.80 3.74 45.94
CA ASP A 217 -14.46 3.01 47.02
C ASP A 217 -14.69 1.53 46.72
N ARG A 218 -14.44 1.09 45.48
CA ARG A 218 -14.61 -0.30 45.03
C ARG A 218 -13.28 -0.96 44.77
N VAL A 219 -13.15 -2.27 44.98
CA VAL A 219 -11.96 -3.04 44.57
C VAL A 219 -12.03 -3.25 43.05
N PRO A 220 -10.92 -3.11 42.29
CA PRO A 220 -10.95 -3.36 40.85
C PRO A 220 -11.27 -4.82 40.59
N GLU A 221 -12.21 -5.06 39.69
CA GLU A 221 -12.62 -6.39 39.29
C GLU A 221 -11.90 -6.76 38.01
N VAL A 222 -11.25 -7.92 38.00
CA VAL A 222 -10.36 -8.34 36.91
C VAL A 222 -10.84 -9.67 36.35
N HIS A 223 -11.20 -9.67 35.07
CA HIS A 223 -11.45 -10.85 34.25
C HIS A 223 -10.41 -10.95 33.14
N HIS A 224 -10.30 -12.11 32.50
CA HIS A 224 -9.44 -12.27 31.33
C HIS A 224 -9.99 -13.27 30.33
N TYR A 225 -9.65 -13.05 29.06
CA TYR A 225 -9.70 -14.08 28.03
C TYR A 225 -8.29 -14.68 27.92
N GLU A 226 -8.18 -15.97 28.27
CA GLU A 226 -6.93 -16.74 28.18
C GLU A 226 -7.13 -17.84 27.13
N ALA A 227 -6.18 -17.95 26.21
CA ALA A 227 -6.21 -18.94 25.14
C ALA A 227 -4.79 -19.35 24.72
N ALA A 228 -4.69 -20.47 24.01
CA ALA A 228 -3.43 -21.01 23.54
C ALA A 228 -2.75 -20.09 22.50
N THR A 229 -1.43 -20.10 22.41
CA THR A 229 -0.63 -19.31 21.44
C THR A 229 -0.50 -19.99 20.06
N THR A 230 -1.42 -20.92 19.72
CA THR A 230 -1.46 -21.64 18.43
C THR A 230 -2.79 -21.43 17.72
N LYS A 231 -2.79 -21.45 16.39
CA LYS A 231 -3.99 -21.35 15.54
C LYS A 231 -4.73 -22.68 15.42
N GLN A 232 -4.08 -23.79 15.79
CA GLN A 232 -4.70 -25.12 15.83
C GLN A 232 -5.88 -25.18 16.80
N ASP A 233 -5.83 -24.35 17.85
CA ASP A 233 -6.99 -24.05 18.67
C ASP A 233 -7.77 -22.91 18.01
N GLU A 234 -9.02 -23.15 17.65
CA GLU A 234 -9.88 -22.11 17.08
C GLU A 234 -10.06 -20.93 18.05
N SER A 235 -10.05 -21.19 19.37
CA SER A 235 -10.14 -20.17 20.41
C SER A 235 -8.79 -19.50 20.70
N GLY A 236 -7.71 -20.10 20.20
CA GLY A 236 -6.33 -19.68 20.38
C GLY A 236 -6.01 -18.35 19.72
N PHE A 237 -4.98 -17.69 20.23
CA PHE A 237 -4.41 -16.48 19.68
C PHE A 237 -3.50 -16.74 18.48
N GLY A 238 -2.97 -17.94 18.28
CA GLY A 238 -2.01 -18.18 17.19
C GLY A 238 -0.65 -17.49 17.34
N GLY A 239 -0.43 -16.77 18.44
CA GLY A 239 0.70 -15.88 18.63
C GLY A 239 0.66 -15.06 19.92
N PHE A 240 1.55 -14.07 20.01
CA PHE A 240 1.54 -13.00 21.00
C PHE A 240 0.40 -12.04 20.74
N ILE A 241 -0.15 -11.41 21.78
CA ILE A 241 -1.17 -10.40 21.58
C ILE A 241 -0.50 -9.09 21.17
N THR A 242 -1.03 -8.46 20.13
CA THR A 242 -0.56 -7.14 19.69
C THR A 242 -1.17 -6.02 20.55
N PRO A 243 -0.46 -4.90 20.72
CA PRO A 243 -0.87 -3.75 21.55
C PRO A 243 -2.13 -2.97 21.12
N SER A 244 -2.85 -3.47 20.13
CA SER A 244 -3.71 -2.66 19.30
C SER A 244 -5.07 -3.30 19.10
N ALA A 245 -6.09 -2.51 19.44
CA ALA A 245 -7.46 -2.94 19.44
C ALA A 245 -8.36 -1.75 19.07
N VAL A 246 -9.42 -2.06 18.34
CA VAL A 246 -10.41 -1.08 17.87
C VAL A 246 -11.78 -1.44 18.40
N MET A 247 -12.58 -0.42 18.70
CA MET A 247 -13.96 -0.62 19.11
C MET A 247 -14.78 -1.24 17.98
N ALA A 248 -15.62 -2.21 18.33
CA ALA A 248 -16.58 -2.81 17.40
C ALA A 248 -18.01 -2.48 17.85
N PRO A 249 -18.99 -2.51 16.93
CA PRO A 249 -20.40 -2.42 17.30
C PRO A 249 -20.75 -3.47 18.37
N PRO A 250 -21.73 -3.24 19.24
CA PRO A 250 -22.14 -4.25 20.22
C PRO A 250 -22.53 -5.57 19.55
N HIS A 251 -22.21 -6.70 20.18
CA HIS A 251 -22.71 -8.01 19.79
C HIS A 251 -24.01 -8.30 20.56
N GLY A 252 -25.15 -8.01 19.92
CA GLY A 252 -26.42 -7.89 20.64
C GLY A 252 -26.38 -6.68 21.57
N SER A 253 -26.57 -6.89 22.87
CA SER A 253 -26.38 -5.85 23.90
C SER A 253 -24.95 -5.77 24.44
N ASN A 254 -24.09 -6.74 24.12
CA ASN A 254 -22.79 -6.87 24.76
C ASN A 254 -21.74 -5.96 24.09
N PRO A 255 -20.99 -5.13 24.85
CA PRO A 255 -19.89 -4.35 24.29
C PRO A 255 -18.86 -5.27 23.63
N SER A 256 -18.20 -4.83 22.56
CA SER A 256 -17.22 -5.66 21.85
C SER A 256 -16.12 -4.84 21.20
N PHE A 257 -15.01 -5.51 20.90
CA PHE A 257 -13.81 -4.92 20.32
C PHE A 257 -13.05 -5.98 19.52
N VAL A 258 -12.16 -5.53 18.63
CA VAL A 258 -11.28 -6.41 17.83
C VAL A 258 -9.85 -6.20 18.29
N ILE A 259 -9.10 -7.30 18.43
CA ILE A 259 -7.67 -7.32 18.74
C ILE A 259 -6.91 -8.10 17.68
N GLY A 260 -5.62 -7.80 17.53
CA GLY A 260 -4.69 -8.64 16.78
C GLY A 260 -3.80 -9.50 17.65
N THR A 261 -3.37 -10.63 17.11
CA THR A 261 -2.36 -11.50 17.71
C THR A 261 -1.28 -11.90 16.70
N ASP A 262 -0.05 -11.45 16.94
CA ASP A 262 1.13 -11.70 16.10
C ASP A 262 1.71 -13.08 16.34
N GLY A 263 1.65 -13.94 15.32
CA GLY A 263 1.89 -15.35 15.48
C GLY A 263 3.06 -15.93 14.70
N PHE A 264 3.68 -16.94 15.32
CA PHE A 264 4.61 -17.87 14.68
C PHE A 264 3.97 -18.61 13.50
N GLU A 265 2.65 -18.79 13.57
CA GLU A 265 1.80 -19.42 12.54
C GLU A 265 1.11 -18.35 11.66
N GLY A 266 1.62 -17.11 11.65
CA GLY A 266 1.00 -15.92 11.07
C GLY A 266 0.07 -15.20 12.04
N GLY A 267 -0.42 -14.02 11.69
CA GLY A 267 -1.31 -13.23 12.55
C GLY A 267 -2.75 -13.74 12.57
N ARG A 268 -3.50 -13.43 13.63
CA ARG A 268 -4.96 -13.61 13.77
C ARG A 268 -5.66 -12.35 14.33
N ALA A 269 -6.69 -11.88 13.65
CA ALA A 269 -7.62 -10.90 14.20
C ALA A 269 -8.73 -11.63 14.96
N LEU A 270 -9.09 -11.16 16.15
CA LEU A 270 -10.08 -11.78 17.03
C LEU A 270 -11.05 -10.71 17.53
N ARG A 271 -12.35 -10.90 17.29
CA ARG A 271 -13.39 -10.09 17.97
C ARG A 271 -13.80 -10.75 19.26
N LEU A 272 -13.72 -9.99 20.35
CA LEU A 272 -14.21 -10.37 21.67
C LEU A 272 -15.40 -9.50 22.05
N ALA A 273 -16.42 -10.10 22.66
CA ALA A 273 -17.53 -9.41 23.29
C ALA A 273 -17.53 -9.66 24.80
N LEU A 274 -18.08 -8.72 25.56
CA LEU A 274 -18.13 -8.75 27.01
C LEU A 274 -19.55 -9.07 27.47
N ASP A 275 -19.75 -10.24 28.06
CA ASP A 275 -21.08 -10.71 28.45
C ASP A 275 -21.63 -9.93 29.65
N ARG A 276 -22.54 -8.99 29.39
CA ARG A 276 -23.17 -8.16 30.44
C ARG A 276 -23.85 -8.99 31.52
N ASP A 277 -24.42 -10.13 31.15
CA ASP A 277 -25.17 -11.00 32.08
C ASP A 277 -24.24 -11.92 32.88
N ASN A 278 -22.98 -12.01 32.49
CA ASN A 278 -21.96 -12.82 33.14
C ASN A 278 -20.75 -11.97 33.52
N ASP A 279 -21.03 -10.83 34.15
CA ASP A 279 -20.04 -9.98 34.79
C ASP A 279 -18.94 -9.47 33.83
N TYR A 280 -19.33 -9.24 32.58
CA TYR A 280 -18.46 -8.82 31.47
C TYR A 280 -17.33 -9.80 31.16
N ARG A 281 -17.51 -11.09 31.48
CA ARG A 281 -16.57 -12.13 31.05
C ARG A 281 -16.43 -12.09 29.51
N PRO A 282 -15.19 -12.00 28.99
CA PRO A 282 -14.97 -11.94 27.56
C PRO A 282 -15.24 -13.29 26.89
N TYR A 283 -15.86 -13.28 25.72
CA TYR A 283 -16.05 -14.44 24.86
C TYR A 283 -15.78 -14.10 23.40
N ARG A 284 -15.34 -15.10 22.63
CA ARG A 284 -15.04 -14.97 21.20
C ARG A 284 -16.31 -14.83 20.36
N VAL A 285 -16.30 -13.88 19.44
CA VAL A 285 -17.33 -13.72 18.39
C VAL A 285 -16.85 -14.32 17.07
N TRP A 286 -15.74 -13.82 16.50
CA TRP A 286 -15.18 -14.32 15.24
C TRP A 286 -13.65 -14.17 15.20
N THR A 287 -13.01 -14.86 14.26
CA THR A 287 -11.56 -14.79 13.98
C THR A 287 -11.28 -14.68 12.48
N VAL A 288 -10.24 -13.94 12.10
CA VAL A 288 -9.69 -13.89 10.74
C VAL A 288 -8.19 -14.15 10.79
N ASP A 289 -7.73 -15.17 10.06
CA ASP A 289 -6.32 -15.56 10.03
C ASP A 289 -5.57 -14.90 8.87
N SER A 290 -4.52 -14.14 9.19
CA SER A 290 -3.56 -13.67 8.20
C SER A 290 -2.46 -14.71 7.95
N THR A 291 -1.89 -14.67 6.75
CA THR A 291 -0.87 -15.65 6.32
C THR A 291 0.56 -15.25 6.73
N ALA A 292 0.73 -14.09 7.37
CA ALA A 292 1.99 -13.65 7.99
C ALA A 292 1.70 -12.91 9.30
N GLY A 293 2.71 -12.77 10.17
CA GLY A 293 2.59 -12.08 11.47
C GLY A 293 2.09 -10.63 11.31
N PHE A 294 1.56 -10.03 12.37
CA PHE A 294 1.09 -8.64 12.31
C PHE A 294 2.24 -7.65 12.25
N ALA A 295 2.07 -6.62 11.42
CA ALA A 295 2.90 -5.42 11.43
C ALA A 295 2.69 -4.59 12.71
N GLY A 296 1.63 -4.84 13.47
CA GLY A 296 1.54 -4.41 14.86
C GLY A 296 0.34 -3.57 15.21
N ASN A 297 -0.54 -3.18 14.28
CA ASN A 297 -1.69 -2.35 14.65
C ASN A 297 -2.98 -2.46 13.82
N PHE A 298 -4.10 -2.08 14.46
CA PHE A 298 -5.47 -2.04 13.93
C PHE A 298 -5.96 -0.60 13.82
N THR A 299 -6.70 -0.32 12.75
CA THR A 299 -7.51 0.88 12.59
C THR A 299 -8.91 0.48 12.11
N SER A 300 -9.85 1.41 12.13
CA SER A 300 -11.21 1.16 11.68
C SER A 300 -11.88 2.41 11.10
N ASP A 301 -12.72 2.21 10.08
CA ASP A 301 -13.68 3.23 9.60
C ASP A 301 -15.04 3.15 10.31
N GLY A 302 -15.16 2.35 11.37
CA GLY A 302 -16.40 2.06 12.10
C GLY A 302 -17.25 0.94 11.49
N THR A 303 -16.92 0.47 10.28
CA THR A 303 -17.59 -0.66 9.61
C THR A 303 -16.65 -1.86 9.49
N HIS A 304 -15.40 -1.62 9.14
CA HIS A 304 -14.36 -2.62 8.98
C HIS A 304 -13.18 -2.33 9.91
N ALA A 305 -12.48 -3.37 10.33
CA ALA A 305 -11.16 -3.31 10.91
C ALA A 305 -10.12 -3.54 9.82
N TYR A 306 -9.03 -2.76 9.84
CA TYR A 306 -7.92 -2.86 8.90
C TYR A 306 -6.59 -3.03 9.63
N TRP A 307 -5.70 -3.86 9.09
CA TRP A 307 -4.36 -4.06 9.65
C TRP A 307 -3.37 -4.50 8.57
N LEU A 308 -2.09 -4.26 8.80
CA LEU A 308 -1.02 -4.77 7.93
C LEU A 308 -0.39 -6.03 8.52
N ASP A 309 0.02 -6.94 7.64
CA ASP A 309 0.93 -8.02 8.03
C ASP A 309 2.40 -7.66 7.74
N THR A 310 3.30 -8.47 8.30
CA THR A 310 4.76 -8.32 8.19
C THR A 310 5.30 -8.47 6.76
N ARG A 311 4.46 -8.86 5.78
CA ARG A 311 4.81 -8.86 4.35
C ARG A 311 4.31 -7.61 3.63
N GLY A 312 3.68 -6.68 4.34
CA GLY A 312 3.11 -5.46 3.78
C GLY A 312 1.72 -5.64 3.17
N ARG A 313 1.06 -6.79 3.35
CA ARG A 313 -0.29 -7.00 2.84
C ARG A 313 -1.29 -6.38 3.79
N LEU A 314 -2.24 -5.64 3.23
CA LEU A 314 -3.31 -5.00 3.97
C LEU A 314 -4.47 -5.99 4.09
N TRP A 315 -4.95 -6.16 5.30
CA TRP A 315 -6.06 -7.04 5.64
C TRP A 315 -7.25 -6.23 6.13
N GLY A 316 -8.43 -6.75 5.87
CA GLY A 316 -9.71 -6.12 6.20
C GLY A 316 -10.74 -7.15 6.66
N ALA A 317 -11.53 -6.79 7.66
CA ALA A 317 -12.66 -7.59 8.11
C ALA A 317 -13.80 -6.71 8.60
N ASN A 318 -15.03 -7.04 8.21
CA ASN A 318 -16.23 -6.41 8.70
C ASN A 318 -16.34 -6.62 10.22
N LEU A 319 -16.56 -5.54 10.97
CA LEU A 319 -16.60 -5.61 12.43
C LEU A 319 -17.75 -6.50 12.92
N HIS A 320 -18.87 -6.58 12.19
CA HIS A 320 -20.06 -7.28 12.62
C HIS A 320 -19.94 -8.81 12.49
N ASP A 321 -19.48 -9.33 11.36
CA ASP A 321 -19.50 -10.77 11.06
C ASP A 321 -18.12 -11.34 10.69
N GLY A 322 -17.10 -10.48 10.59
CA GLY A 322 -15.76 -10.88 10.22
C GLY A 322 -15.59 -11.19 8.74
N LEU A 323 -16.58 -10.89 7.88
CA LEU A 323 -16.50 -11.09 6.43
C LEU A 323 -15.54 -10.07 5.77
N GLU A 324 -15.08 -10.38 4.57
CA GLU A 324 -14.17 -9.50 3.85
C GLU A 324 -14.87 -8.22 3.37
N PRO A 325 -14.16 -7.08 3.31
CA PRO A 325 -14.69 -5.87 2.69
C PRO A 325 -15.07 -6.13 1.23
N ALA A 326 -16.07 -5.40 0.74
CA ALA A 326 -16.52 -5.54 -0.64
C ALA A 326 -15.38 -5.23 -1.63
N GLY A 327 -15.19 -6.10 -2.63
CA GLY A 327 -14.13 -5.96 -3.63
C GLY A 327 -12.78 -6.59 -3.24
N TRP A 328 -12.60 -6.97 -1.98
CA TRP A 328 -11.37 -7.61 -1.51
C TRP A 328 -11.45 -9.12 -1.77
N LYS A 329 -10.30 -9.75 -2.02
CA LYS A 329 -10.21 -11.19 -2.26
C LYS A 329 -9.48 -11.89 -1.11
N GLY A 330 -10.21 -12.69 -0.34
CA GLY A 330 -9.69 -13.42 0.81
C GLY A 330 -9.24 -12.50 1.95
N HIS A 331 -10.02 -11.44 2.24
CA HIS A 331 -9.72 -10.42 3.27
C HIS A 331 -8.48 -9.57 3.02
N MET A 332 -7.87 -9.60 1.84
CA MET A 332 -6.51 -9.10 1.67
C MET A 332 -6.29 -8.33 0.37
N VAL A 333 -5.47 -7.28 0.46
CA VAL A 333 -4.89 -6.52 -0.64
C VAL A 333 -3.37 -6.62 -0.58
N ASP A 334 -2.76 -7.11 -1.66
CA ASP A 334 -1.31 -7.26 -1.76
C ASP A 334 -0.66 -5.92 -2.17
N VAL A 335 -0.51 -5.03 -1.18
CA VAL A 335 0.01 -3.67 -1.40
C VAL A 335 1.38 -3.65 -2.10
N PRO A 336 2.36 -4.51 -1.75
CA PRO A 336 3.62 -4.61 -2.50
C PRO A 336 3.40 -4.95 -3.96
N ALA A 337 2.58 -5.95 -4.27
CA ALA A 337 2.27 -6.32 -5.65
C ALA A 337 1.60 -5.16 -6.42
N LEU A 338 0.72 -4.41 -5.76
CA LEU A 338 0.04 -3.25 -6.35
C LEU A 338 1.00 -2.14 -6.77
N ILE A 339 2.19 -2.01 -6.18
CA ILE A 339 3.20 -1.00 -6.56
C ILE A 339 4.39 -1.61 -7.33
N GLY A 340 4.24 -2.85 -7.81
CA GLY A 340 5.27 -3.58 -8.56
C GLY A 340 6.48 -4.01 -7.71
N ALA A 341 6.30 -4.15 -6.39
CA ALA A 341 7.34 -4.60 -5.46
C ALA A 341 7.19 -6.10 -5.14
N ARG A 342 8.31 -6.79 -4.84
CA ARG A 342 8.30 -8.23 -4.53
C ARG A 342 8.02 -8.53 -3.06
N ASN A 343 8.58 -7.72 -2.16
CA ASN A 343 8.45 -7.88 -0.72
C ASN A 343 8.43 -6.50 -0.06
N ALA A 344 7.68 -6.34 1.02
CA ALA A 344 7.79 -5.18 1.91
C ALA A 344 7.72 -5.61 3.37
N PHE A 345 8.28 -4.82 4.27
CA PHE A 345 8.10 -4.98 5.70
C PHE A 345 7.49 -3.70 6.26
N THR A 346 6.37 -3.78 6.97
CA THR A 346 5.81 -2.60 7.62
C THR A 346 5.49 -2.90 9.06
N ASN A 347 5.48 -1.85 9.88
CA ASN A 347 5.06 -1.88 11.27
C ASN A 347 4.12 -0.71 11.62
N THR A 348 3.31 -0.22 10.68
CA THR A 348 2.51 1.02 10.88
C THR A 348 1.00 0.77 10.77
N GLU A 349 0.16 1.55 11.45
CA GLU A 349 -1.29 1.59 11.14
C GLU A 349 -1.52 2.18 9.73
N PRO A 350 -2.57 1.75 9.01
CA PRO A 350 -3.13 2.59 7.96
C PRO A 350 -3.75 3.84 8.58
N ALA A 351 -3.59 5.02 7.97
CA ALA A 351 -4.45 6.16 8.28
C ALA A 351 -5.74 6.06 7.46
N VAL A 352 -6.89 6.32 8.08
CA VAL A 352 -8.22 6.09 7.50
C VAL A 352 -8.94 7.41 7.26
N GLU A 353 -8.98 7.87 6.02
CA GLU A 353 -9.76 9.06 5.63
C GLU A 353 -11.12 8.61 5.11
N VAL A 354 -12.21 9.00 5.78
CA VAL A 354 -13.56 8.88 5.22
C VAL A 354 -13.90 10.19 4.50
N ARG A 355 -13.81 10.18 3.18
CA ARG A 355 -14.04 11.32 2.31
C ARG A 355 -15.49 11.36 1.87
N GLN A 356 -16.12 12.53 1.88
CA GLN A 356 -17.43 12.71 1.24
C GLN A 356 -17.25 12.89 -0.26
N THR A 357 -17.85 12.03 -1.08
CA THR A 357 -17.91 12.14 -2.55
C THR A 357 -19.35 12.44 -2.99
N PRO A 358 -19.58 12.84 -4.26
CA PRO A 358 -20.93 13.06 -4.77
C PRO A 358 -21.85 11.84 -4.66
N ASP A 359 -21.28 10.63 -4.66
CA ASP A 359 -21.99 9.36 -4.61
C ASP A 359 -22.11 8.79 -3.18
N GLY A 360 -21.45 9.42 -2.20
CA GLY A 360 -21.53 9.05 -0.77
C GLY A 360 -20.17 9.14 -0.05
N PRO A 361 -20.08 8.74 1.22
CA PRO A 361 -18.80 8.60 1.90
C PRO A 361 -17.97 7.44 1.31
N GLU A 362 -16.70 7.69 1.02
CA GLU A 362 -15.71 6.70 0.58
C GLU A 362 -14.54 6.62 1.56
N THR A 363 -14.16 5.40 1.94
CA THR A 363 -13.00 5.15 2.81
C THR A 363 -11.73 5.06 1.96
N HIS A 364 -10.77 5.93 2.25
CA HIS A 364 -9.41 5.90 1.69
C HIS A 364 -8.43 5.47 2.78
N LEU A 365 -7.57 4.50 2.46
CA LEU A 365 -6.57 3.94 3.37
C LEU A 365 -5.17 4.38 2.94
N TYR A 366 -4.48 5.13 3.79
CA TYR A 366 -3.10 5.56 3.56
C TYR A 366 -2.14 4.66 4.31
N VAL A 367 -1.27 3.99 3.57
CA VAL A 367 -0.34 2.98 4.06
C VAL A 367 1.09 3.45 3.85
N THR A 368 1.94 3.22 4.84
CA THR A 368 3.39 3.38 4.69
C THR A 368 4.04 2.00 4.68
N LEU A 369 4.86 1.74 3.67
CA LEU A 369 5.68 0.54 3.54
C LEU A 369 7.12 0.90 3.85
N ARG A 370 7.76 0.11 4.73
CA ARG A 370 9.20 0.23 5.01
C ARG A 370 9.94 -0.89 4.28
N ASN A 371 11.23 -0.68 4.02
CA ASN A 371 12.15 -1.68 3.46
C ASN A 371 11.52 -2.57 2.40
N TYR A 372 10.97 -2.02 1.31
CA TYR A 372 10.46 -2.86 0.23
C TYR A 372 11.58 -3.14 -0.78
N THR A 373 11.68 -4.36 -1.29
CA THR A 373 12.72 -4.74 -2.24
C THR A 373 12.12 -5.13 -3.59
N ASP A 374 12.45 -4.36 -4.63
CA ASP A 374 12.15 -4.69 -6.03
C ASP A 374 13.08 -5.82 -6.53
N THR A 375 14.20 -6.07 -5.81
CA THR A 375 15.24 -7.05 -6.15
C THR A 375 15.09 -8.41 -5.47
N GLY A 376 14.19 -8.55 -4.48
CA GLY A 376 14.02 -9.79 -3.72
C GLY A 376 15.11 -10.07 -2.67
N ALA A 377 15.96 -9.10 -2.33
CA ALA A 377 16.92 -9.22 -1.23
C ALA A 377 16.19 -9.30 0.13
N GLY A 378 16.73 -10.11 1.05
CA GLY A 378 16.07 -10.52 2.30
C GLY A 378 15.77 -9.37 3.28
N LEU A 379 14.52 -9.32 3.75
CA LEU A 379 14.00 -8.33 4.70
C LEU A 379 14.48 -8.53 6.16
N ARG A 380 15.05 -9.70 6.49
CA ARG A 380 15.33 -10.12 7.88
C ARG A 380 16.73 -9.77 8.39
N ASP A 381 17.67 -9.47 7.50
CA ASP A 381 19.10 -9.38 7.86
C ASP A 381 19.69 -7.95 7.74
N GLY A 382 18.86 -6.94 7.48
CA GLY A 382 19.29 -5.56 7.25
C GLY A 382 18.90 -4.57 8.37
N PRO A 383 19.70 -3.51 8.63
CA PRO A 383 19.29 -2.40 9.48
C PRO A 383 18.02 -1.74 8.92
N THR A 384 17.16 -1.21 9.80
CA THR A 384 15.96 -0.44 9.44
C THR A 384 16.28 0.67 8.44
N GLY A 385 15.69 0.62 7.24
CA GLY A 385 15.51 1.77 6.36
C GLY A 385 16.35 1.80 5.09
N SER A 386 16.15 0.88 4.12
CA SER A 386 16.83 0.99 2.81
C SER A 386 16.06 1.79 1.76
N ASP A 387 14.75 1.54 1.64
CA ASP A 387 13.80 2.17 0.69
C ASP A 387 12.36 2.04 1.26
N GLY A 388 11.44 2.98 0.98
CA GLY A 388 10.06 2.96 1.51
C GLY A 388 9.01 3.47 0.52
N ALA A 389 7.73 3.22 0.75
CA ALA A 389 6.68 3.75 -0.11
C ALA A 389 5.51 4.28 0.72
N VAL A 390 4.83 5.28 0.19
CA VAL A 390 3.52 5.71 0.64
C VAL A 390 2.50 5.29 -0.39
N VAL A 391 1.39 4.74 0.06
CA VAL A 391 0.35 4.18 -0.80
C VAL A 391 -1.01 4.66 -0.31
N ALA A 392 -1.90 5.03 -1.22
CA ALA A 392 -3.30 5.27 -0.92
C ALA A 392 -4.19 4.29 -1.67
N LEU A 393 -5.07 3.64 -0.92
CA LEU A 393 -6.01 2.65 -1.43
C LEU A 393 -7.44 3.15 -1.27
N GLY A 394 -8.30 2.79 -2.21
CA GLY A 394 -9.73 3.06 -2.14
C GLY A 394 -10.50 1.99 -1.37
N PRO A 395 -11.84 2.14 -1.26
CA PRO A 395 -12.68 1.25 -0.47
C PRO A 395 -12.69 -0.20 -0.96
N GLY A 396 -12.58 -0.42 -2.28
CA GLY A 396 -12.50 -1.76 -2.88
C GLY A 396 -11.09 -2.37 -2.86
N GLY A 397 -10.12 -1.69 -2.25
CA GLY A 397 -8.72 -2.14 -2.22
C GLY A 397 -7.92 -1.77 -3.49
N GLU A 398 -8.52 -0.98 -4.38
CA GLU A 398 -7.84 -0.41 -5.54
C GLU A 398 -6.67 0.50 -5.14
N LEU A 399 -5.64 0.58 -5.98
CA LEU A 399 -4.56 1.54 -5.80
C LEU A 399 -4.94 2.89 -6.38
N LYS A 400 -5.13 3.92 -5.54
CA LYS A 400 -5.44 5.29 -5.98
C LYS A 400 -4.17 6.04 -6.40
N TRP A 401 -3.15 6.04 -5.55
CA TRP A 401 -1.84 6.61 -5.84
C TRP A 401 -0.76 6.00 -4.96
N TYR A 402 0.50 6.11 -5.37
CA TYR A 402 1.65 5.73 -4.52
C TYR A 402 2.89 6.57 -4.82
N ARG A 403 3.77 6.71 -3.84
CA ARG A 403 5.07 7.35 -3.97
C ARG A 403 6.16 6.44 -3.43
N LYS A 404 7.10 6.03 -4.29
CA LYS A 404 8.32 5.30 -3.93
C LYS A 404 9.42 6.29 -3.48
N PHE A 405 10.12 5.96 -2.40
CA PHE A 405 11.34 6.63 -1.94
C PHE A 405 12.56 5.88 -2.48
N GLY A 406 13.56 6.59 -2.97
CA GLY A 406 14.69 6.00 -3.71
C GLY A 406 16.07 6.55 -3.32
N PRO A 407 17.14 6.16 -4.04
CA PRO A 407 18.53 6.54 -3.71
C PRO A 407 18.82 8.04 -3.65
N ALA A 408 18.07 8.86 -4.39
CA ALA A 408 18.17 10.32 -4.35
C ALA A 408 17.69 10.93 -3.01
N ASP A 409 17.03 10.12 -2.17
CA ASP A 409 16.57 10.50 -0.82
C ASP A 409 17.60 10.11 0.27
N ARG A 410 18.83 9.73 -0.13
CA ARG A 410 19.91 9.28 0.75
C ARG A 410 20.92 10.39 1.01
N LEU A 411 21.55 10.36 2.18
CA LEU A 411 22.71 11.20 2.51
C LEU A 411 23.99 10.38 2.31
N GLY A 412 24.56 10.42 1.09
CA GLY A 412 25.68 9.55 0.71
C GLY A 412 25.26 8.07 0.63
N GLU A 413 26.03 7.17 1.25
CA GLU A 413 25.68 5.74 1.35
C GLU A 413 24.75 5.41 2.53
N ARG A 414 24.47 6.40 3.41
CA ARG A 414 23.65 6.21 4.62
C ARG A 414 22.18 6.46 4.31
N MET A 415 21.34 5.52 4.72
CA MET A 415 19.92 5.49 4.38
C MET A 415 19.07 5.98 5.56
N ALA A 416 18.09 6.84 5.30
CA ALA A 416 17.16 7.35 6.30
C ALA A 416 16.14 6.28 6.71
N SER A 417 16.04 5.98 8.01
CA SER A 417 14.96 5.13 8.53
C SER A 417 13.68 5.95 8.63
N LEU A 418 12.75 5.73 7.68
CA LEU A 418 11.36 6.19 7.78
C LEU A 418 10.71 5.53 9.00
N ASN A 419 10.51 6.34 10.03
CA ASN A 419 9.87 5.96 11.28
C ASN A 419 8.73 6.91 11.52
N THR A 420 7.50 6.47 11.37
CA THR A 420 6.30 7.18 11.80
C THR A 420 6.47 7.79 13.20
N ALA A 421 5.90 8.98 13.42
CA ALA A 421 6.12 9.79 14.64
C ALA A 421 4.88 9.80 15.56
N PRO A 422 5.05 9.73 16.90
CA PRO A 422 3.94 9.74 17.85
C PRO A 422 3.18 11.07 17.77
N LEU A 423 2.09 11.08 17.02
CA LEU A 423 1.34 12.29 16.70
C LEU A 423 0.09 12.47 17.58
N ALA A 424 -0.18 13.70 18.00
CA ALA A 424 -1.51 14.15 18.38
C ALA A 424 -1.95 15.30 17.45
N LEU A 425 -3.01 15.07 16.66
CA LEU A 425 -3.61 16.12 15.85
C LEU A 425 -4.61 16.91 16.69
N ILE A 426 -4.44 18.22 16.77
CA ILE A 426 -5.36 19.11 17.47
C ILE A 426 -5.94 20.14 16.50
N SER A 427 -7.14 20.62 16.79
CA SER A 427 -7.72 21.70 16.00
C SER A 427 -7.05 23.03 16.34
N ARG A 428 -7.16 24.01 15.44
CA ARG A 428 -6.53 25.35 15.50
C ARG A 428 -5.10 25.47 14.97
N GLY A 429 -4.76 24.71 13.93
CA GLY A 429 -3.57 25.03 13.13
C GLY A 429 -2.23 24.67 13.78
N ALA A 430 -2.22 23.77 14.77
CA ALA A 430 -1.00 23.25 15.40
C ALA A 430 -1.03 21.72 15.41
N LEU A 431 0.11 21.09 15.12
CA LEU A 431 0.27 19.63 15.17
C LEU A 431 1.23 19.29 16.31
N ILE A 432 0.81 18.48 17.30
CA ILE A 432 1.61 18.15 18.48
C ILE A 432 2.24 16.76 18.33
N PHE A 433 3.50 16.60 18.72
CA PHE A 433 4.23 15.34 18.57
C PHE A 433 5.06 15.03 19.81
N GLY A 434 5.21 13.75 20.13
CA GLY A 434 6.21 13.24 21.07
C GLY A 434 7.35 12.55 20.32
N ASP A 435 8.60 12.63 20.79
CA ASP A 435 9.72 11.87 20.23
C ASP A 435 10.27 10.79 21.20
N VAL A 436 11.27 10.01 20.75
CA VAL A 436 11.85 8.90 21.53
C VAL A 436 12.58 9.36 22.79
N ASN A 437 13.01 10.62 22.86
CA ASN A 437 13.64 11.22 24.02
C ASN A 437 12.61 11.95 24.91
N GLY A 438 11.32 11.82 24.59
CA GLY A 438 10.21 12.41 25.31
C GLY A 438 10.02 13.89 25.05
N HIS A 439 10.67 14.46 24.03
CA HIS A 439 10.39 15.84 23.67
C HIS A 439 8.97 15.96 23.13
N ILE A 440 8.33 17.08 23.43
CA ILE A 440 7.05 17.46 22.84
C ILE A 440 7.29 18.65 21.92
N TYR A 441 6.89 18.52 20.67
CA TYR A 441 7.04 19.55 19.65
C TYR A 441 5.69 19.91 19.07
N SER A 442 5.51 21.18 18.72
CA SER A 442 4.38 21.61 17.89
C SER A 442 4.87 22.19 16.57
N TYR A 443 4.14 21.93 15.49
CA TYR A 443 4.32 22.61 14.21
C TYR A 443 3.13 23.51 13.94
N ALA A 444 3.39 24.75 13.53
CA ALA A 444 2.36 25.67 13.08
C ALA A 444 1.99 25.34 11.64
N LEU A 445 0.69 25.35 11.38
CA LEU A 445 0.10 25.35 10.06
C LEU A 445 -0.14 26.82 9.70
N ASP A 446 0.79 27.44 8.96
CA ASP A 446 0.56 28.81 8.49
C ASP A 446 -0.60 28.78 7.49
N THR A 447 -1.76 29.31 7.91
CA THR A 447 -3.03 29.12 7.18
C THR A 447 -3.36 30.24 6.21
N GLY A 448 -2.72 31.41 6.29
CA GLY A 448 -2.83 32.54 5.34
C GLY A 448 -4.24 33.03 4.92
N GLN A 449 -5.35 32.39 5.32
CA GLN A 449 -6.71 32.60 4.82
C GLN A 449 -7.73 32.30 5.93
N PRO A 450 -8.69 33.19 6.21
CA PRO A 450 -9.82 32.91 7.09
C PRO A 450 -10.83 31.94 6.44
N MET A 451 -11.47 31.14 7.29
CA MET A 451 -12.43 30.08 6.94
C MET A 451 -13.47 30.48 5.89
N GLY A 452 -13.64 29.64 4.85
CA GLY A 452 -14.75 29.77 3.89
C GLY A 452 -14.42 29.50 2.42
N GLY A 453 -13.27 28.91 2.09
CA GLY A 453 -12.95 28.51 0.71
C GLY A 453 -13.59 27.17 0.33
N ASP A 454 -14.16 27.11 -0.88
CA ASP A 454 -14.53 25.87 -1.59
C ASP A 454 -13.45 24.79 -1.39
N GLY A 455 -13.83 23.51 -1.28
CA GLY A 455 -13.00 22.36 -0.84
C GLY A 455 -11.81 22.00 -1.74
N ARG A 456 -11.20 22.98 -2.39
CA ARG A 456 -10.02 22.92 -3.24
C ARG A 456 -8.77 23.25 -2.39
N PRO A 457 -7.62 22.64 -2.71
CA PRO A 457 -6.36 22.89 -2.01
C PRO A 457 -5.99 24.39 -2.05
N ALA A 458 -5.55 24.92 -0.92
CA ALA A 458 -5.29 26.34 -0.75
C ALA A 458 -4.13 26.85 -1.62
N LEU A 459 -4.32 28.07 -2.11
CA LEU A 459 -3.43 28.78 -3.02
C LEU A 459 -2.26 29.42 -2.26
N ILE A 460 -1.03 28.97 -2.50
CA ILE A 460 0.21 29.65 -2.08
C ILE A 460 0.73 30.48 -3.26
N GLN A 461 1.02 31.77 -3.06
CA GLN A 461 1.64 32.61 -4.10
C GLN A 461 3.18 32.49 -4.13
N PRO A 462 3.83 32.66 -5.30
CA PRO A 462 5.12 32.03 -5.62
C PRO A 462 6.34 32.94 -5.44
N GLU A 463 6.32 33.95 -4.56
CA GLU A 463 7.44 34.92 -4.48
C GLU A 463 8.55 34.56 -3.47
N GLY A 464 8.41 33.47 -2.72
CA GLY A 464 9.50 32.83 -1.99
C GLY A 464 9.71 31.43 -2.55
N ARG A 465 10.95 30.93 -2.59
CA ARG A 465 11.31 29.57 -3.04
C ARG A 465 10.22 28.57 -2.59
N ALA A 466 9.37 28.15 -3.53
CA ALA A 466 8.38 27.12 -3.25
C ALA A 466 9.14 25.93 -2.65
N PRO A 467 8.73 25.41 -1.48
CA PRO A 467 9.25 24.13 -1.07
C PRO A 467 8.79 23.17 -2.17
N THR A 468 9.76 22.59 -2.88
CA THR A 468 9.66 21.24 -3.46
C THR A 468 8.73 20.40 -2.57
N ASP A 469 7.81 19.59 -3.10
CA ASP A 469 6.74 18.82 -2.39
C ASP A 469 7.20 17.84 -1.27
N ARG A 470 8.06 18.35 -0.40
CA ARG A 470 8.97 17.81 0.61
C ARG A 470 9.46 19.00 1.45
N LEU A 471 8.99 19.11 2.68
CA LEU A 471 9.68 19.87 3.71
C LEU A 471 10.75 18.93 4.29
N PHE A 472 12.01 19.19 3.96
CA PHE A 472 13.06 18.16 3.89
C PHE A 472 13.44 17.46 5.21
N LEU A 473 13.82 16.21 4.93
CA LEU A 473 14.56 15.25 5.72
C LEU A 473 16.05 15.60 5.81
N LEU A 474 16.55 15.71 7.05
CA LEU A 474 17.91 16.07 7.48
C LEU A 474 18.33 17.53 7.19
N LYS A 475 18.81 18.21 8.24
CA LYS A 475 19.61 19.45 8.12
C LYS A 475 21.06 19.07 7.78
N ASP A 476 21.86 20.06 7.35
CA ASP A 476 23.26 19.89 6.95
C ASP A 476 24.16 19.22 8.01
N ASP A 477 23.75 19.21 9.28
CA ASP A 477 24.45 18.62 10.42
C ASP A 477 23.88 17.27 10.91
N GLU A 478 22.80 16.79 10.29
CA GLU A 478 22.10 15.58 10.71
C GLU A 478 22.46 14.38 9.82
N GLN A 479 22.61 13.21 10.44
CA GLN A 479 22.99 11.96 9.82
C GLN A 479 21.92 10.89 10.06
N PRO A 480 21.59 10.03 9.09
CA PRO A 480 20.68 8.91 9.34
C PRO A 480 21.12 8.01 10.50
N ASN A 481 20.21 7.64 11.39
CA ASN A 481 20.50 6.72 12.51
C ASN A 481 20.35 5.25 12.11
N THR A 482 21.31 4.39 12.49
CA THR A 482 21.39 2.96 12.15
C THR A 482 21.41 2.01 13.36
N GLY A 483 21.17 2.49 14.59
CA GLY A 483 21.27 1.70 15.84
C GLY A 483 20.16 0.65 16.09
N PRO A 484 20.42 -0.36 16.96
CA PRO A 484 19.53 -1.52 17.22
C PRO A 484 18.27 -1.19 18.03
N TYR A 485 18.23 -0.04 18.69
CA TYR A 485 17.07 0.46 19.45
C TYR A 485 16.13 1.34 18.62
N ASN A 486 16.33 1.41 17.29
CA ASN A 486 15.47 2.20 16.41
C ASN A 486 14.19 1.44 16.07
N PHE A 487 13.09 1.79 16.76
CA PHE A 487 11.71 1.34 16.46
C PHE A 487 11.58 -0.14 16.10
N SER A 488 12.30 -1.00 16.82
CA SER A 488 12.27 -2.44 16.66
C SER A 488 11.00 -3.01 17.30
N GLN A 489 10.47 -4.06 16.68
CA GLN A 489 9.30 -4.90 16.99
C GLN A 489 9.09 -5.29 18.47
N VAL A 490 10.01 -4.95 19.37
CA VAL A 490 10.03 -5.32 20.79
C VAL A 490 9.00 -4.52 21.62
N SER A 491 8.58 -3.33 21.19
CA SER A 491 7.55 -2.55 21.91
C SER A 491 6.11 -2.78 21.40
N GLY A 492 5.94 -3.42 20.24
CA GLY A 492 4.65 -3.52 19.55
C GLY A 492 4.01 -2.18 19.15
N VAL A 493 4.55 -1.03 19.59
CA VAL A 493 4.05 0.30 19.21
C VAL A 493 4.68 0.68 17.88
N GLY A 494 4.13 0.09 16.82
CA GLY A 494 4.20 0.69 15.51
C GLY A 494 3.63 2.10 15.60
N VAL A 495 4.41 3.08 15.18
CA VAL A 495 3.93 4.46 15.14
C VAL A 495 3.19 4.66 13.81
N ASP A 496 2.29 5.64 13.71
CA ASP A 496 1.33 5.68 12.61
C ASP A 496 1.63 6.86 11.67
N PRO A 497 1.48 6.69 10.34
CA PRO A 497 1.39 7.85 9.47
C PRO A 497 0.09 8.56 9.83
N ALA A 498 0.05 9.86 9.56
CA ALA A 498 -1.17 10.60 9.80
C ALA A 498 -1.58 11.40 8.60
N PHE A 499 -2.88 11.43 8.38
CA PHE A 499 -3.45 12.22 7.31
C PHE A 499 -4.09 13.47 7.90
N ALA A 500 -3.54 14.62 7.54
CA ALA A 500 -4.05 15.91 7.99
C ALA A 500 -4.01 16.86 6.81
N TYR A 501 -5.16 17.46 6.47
CA TYR A 501 -5.25 18.56 5.51
C TYR A 501 -4.69 18.23 4.11
N GLY A 502 -4.89 16.99 3.63
CA GLY A 502 -4.33 16.55 2.35
C GLY A 502 -2.82 16.29 2.39
N LEU A 503 -2.25 16.10 3.58
CA LEU A 503 -0.86 15.71 3.76
C LEU A 503 -0.78 14.39 4.52
N LEU A 504 0.12 13.53 4.06
CA LEU A 504 0.60 12.41 4.84
C LEU A 504 1.85 12.83 5.61
N LEU A 505 1.78 12.75 6.93
CA LEU A 505 2.87 13.06 7.84
C LEU A 505 3.56 11.77 8.26
N VAL A 506 4.88 11.73 8.16
CA VAL A 506 5.73 10.62 8.64
C VAL A 506 6.91 11.17 9.43
N GLY A 507 7.48 10.38 10.35
CA GLY A 507 8.73 10.75 10.99
C GLY A 507 9.95 10.10 10.32
N VAL A 508 11.13 10.59 10.68
CA VAL A 508 12.43 10.01 10.36
C VAL A 508 13.39 10.22 11.51
N ASN A 509 14.16 9.18 11.82
CA ASN A 509 15.20 9.25 12.82
C ASN A 509 16.52 9.74 12.22
N TYR A 510 17.21 10.57 12.98
CA TYR A 510 18.54 11.07 12.66
C TYR A 510 19.44 11.10 13.89
N THR A 511 20.69 11.44 13.66
CA THR A 511 21.72 11.65 14.66
C THR A 511 22.43 12.96 14.37
N ASP A 512 22.69 13.75 15.40
CA ASP A 512 23.47 14.98 15.31
C ASP A 512 24.47 15.06 16.48
N ALA A 513 25.04 16.24 16.73
CA ALA A 513 25.98 16.44 17.82
C ALA A 513 25.37 16.24 19.22
N SER A 514 24.04 16.28 19.36
CA SER A 514 23.29 16.10 20.61
C SER A 514 22.91 14.64 20.88
N GLY A 515 22.92 13.77 19.87
CA GLY A 515 22.60 12.35 20.01
C GLY A 515 21.65 11.84 18.92
N THR A 516 20.84 10.84 19.26
CA THR A 516 19.75 10.34 18.39
C THR A 516 18.53 11.23 18.54
N SER A 517 17.90 11.64 17.44
CA SER A 517 16.69 12.46 17.40
C SER A 517 15.76 12.03 16.25
N GLY A 518 14.60 12.68 16.13
CA GLY A 518 13.61 12.43 15.09
C GLY A 518 13.04 13.73 14.50
N ARG A 519 12.66 13.71 13.23
CA ARG A 519 11.99 14.83 12.53
C ARG A 519 10.80 14.34 11.74
N LEU A 520 9.81 15.20 11.54
CA LEU A 520 8.70 14.96 10.63
C LEU A 520 8.97 15.37 9.20
N VAL A 521 8.25 14.71 8.31
CA VAL A 521 8.19 14.97 6.88
C VAL A 521 6.73 14.97 6.51
N ALA A 522 6.31 16.01 5.79
CA ALA A 522 5.01 16.02 5.16
C ALA A 522 5.13 15.74 3.68
N TYR A 523 4.28 14.84 3.22
CA TYR A 523 4.05 14.58 1.82
C TYR A 523 2.65 15.06 1.47
N ARG A 524 2.50 15.80 0.38
CA ARG A 524 1.19 16.17 -0.12
C ARG A 524 0.50 14.93 -0.68
N ALA A 525 -0.59 14.52 -0.05
CA ALA A 525 -1.44 13.45 -0.50
C ALA A 525 -2.45 14.01 -1.50
N GLY A 526 -2.42 13.48 -2.73
CA GLY A 526 -3.43 13.83 -3.74
C GLY A 526 -3.21 15.11 -4.55
N GLU A 527 -2.01 15.71 -4.58
CA GLU A 527 -1.67 16.60 -5.70
C GLU A 527 -0.87 15.82 -6.74
N ALA A 528 -1.52 14.79 -7.26
CA ALA A 528 -1.02 13.99 -8.35
C ALA A 528 -1.61 14.55 -9.64
N TYR A 529 -0.77 14.99 -10.56
CA TYR A 529 -1.20 15.43 -11.88
C TYR A 529 -0.95 14.31 -12.88
N ASP A 530 -1.83 14.20 -13.87
CA ASP A 530 -1.61 13.30 -15.00
C ASP A 530 -1.23 14.12 -16.23
N LEU A 531 -0.26 13.63 -17.00
CA LEU A 531 0.14 14.20 -18.28
C LEU A 531 0.13 13.07 -19.29
N ARG A 532 -1.00 12.90 -19.99
CA ARG A 532 -1.26 11.74 -20.84
C ARG A 532 -1.44 12.11 -22.30
N TRP A 533 -1.16 11.15 -23.18
CA TRP A 533 -1.57 11.21 -24.58
C TRP A 533 -3.09 11.06 -24.70
N LEU A 534 -3.72 11.86 -25.57
CA LEU A 534 -5.15 11.75 -25.90
C LEU A 534 -5.42 10.98 -27.19
N ASP A 535 -4.37 10.73 -27.98
CA ASP A 535 -4.47 10.16 -29.30
C ASP A 535 -3.82 8.78 -29.32
N GLU A 536 -4.46 7.84 -30.02
CA GLU A 536 -3.88 6.55 -30.41
C GLU A 536 -3.83 6.49 -31.95
N PRO A 537 -2.78 7.06 -32.58
CA PRO A 537 -2.67 7.08 -34.03
C PRO A 537 -2.55 5.67 -34.59
N GLY A 538 -3.27 5.39 -35.68
CA GLY A 538 -3.09 4.15 -36.44
C GLY A 538 -1.71 4.07 -37.13
N PRO A 539 -1.37 2.90 -37.72
CA PRO A 539 -0.10 2.71 -38.39
C PRO A 539 0.15 3.73 -39.51
N LEU A 540 1.37 4.26 -39.57
CA LEU A 540 1.78 5.25 -40.56
C LEU A 540 2.47 4.62 -41.76
N GLU A 541 2.24 5.21 -42.93
CA GLU A 541 3.02 4.91 -44.13
C GLU A 541 4.08 5.99 -44.33
N LEU A 542 5.34 5.60 -44.25
CA LEU A 542 6.48 6.51 -44.35
C LEU A 542 7.34 6.14 -45.54
N GLU A 543 7.38 7.01 -46.55
CA GLU A 543 8.30 6.86 -47.67
C GLU A 543 9.66 7.49 -47.34
N PRO A 544 10.80 6.84 -47.68
CA PRO A 544 12.13 7.41 -47.55
C PRO A 544 12.24 8.77 -48.23
N GLY A 545 12.80 9.75 -47.52
CA GLY A 545 12.99 11.11 -48.01
C GLY A 545 11.73 11.98 -48.05
N LYS A 546 10.52 11.44 -47.82
CA LYS A 546 9.31 12.23 -47.62
C LYS A 546 9.08 12.53 -46.15
N THR A 547 8.60 13.73 -45.89
CA THR A 547 8.33 14.21 -44.54
C THR A 547 6.85 14.04 -44.20
N VAL A 548 6.57 13.41 -43.07
CA VAL A 548 5.23 13.26 -42.49
C VAL A 548 5.17 14.02 -41.17
N ALA A 549 4.12 14.81 -40.99
CA ALA A 549 3.87 15.55 -39.76
C ALA A 549 2.82 14.83 -38.91
N LEU A 550 3.11 14.68 -37.63
CA LEU A 550 2.21 14.18 -36.60
C LEU A 550 1.97 15.29 -35.59
N GLN A 551 0.75 15.38 -35.08
CA GLN A 551 0.40 16.31 -33.99
C GLN A 551 -0.42 15.60 -32.92
N PRO A 552 0.14 14.54 -32.28
CA PRO A 552 -0.51 13.93 -31.14
C PRO A 552 -0.65 14.97 -30.04
N ARG A 553 -1.77 14.89 -29.33
CA ARG A 553 -2.15 15.80 -28.27
C ARG A 553 -1.93 15.11 -26.95
N LEU A 554 -1.47 15.90 -25.98
CA LEU A 554 -1.44 15.51 -24.58
C LEU A 554 -2.29 16.45 -23.76
N GLN A 555 -2.64 16.06 -22.55
CA GLN A 555 -3.44 16.87 -21.64
C GLN A 555 -2.93 16.72 -20.21
N LEU A 556 -2.84 17.86 -19.52
CA LEU A 556 -2.62 17.90 -18.08
C LEU A 556 -3.96 17.69 -17.37
N GLU A 557 -4.07 16.73 -16.49
CA GLU A 557 -5.30 16.37 -15.77
C GLU A 557 -5.05 16.19 -14.28
N LEU A 558 -6.14 15.98 -13.51
CA LEU A 558 -6.13 15.71 -12.07
C LEU A 558 -5.48 16.81 -11.20
N THR A 559 -5.29 18.00 -11.78
CA THR A 559 -4.74 19.17 -11.11
C THR A 559 -5.50 20.44 -11.50
N ALA A 560 -5.38 21.48 -10.68
CA ALA A 560 -5.87 22.82 -10.99
C ALA A 560 -4.72 23.79 -11.36
N ARG A 561 -3.46 23.33 -11.28
CA ARG A 561 -2.24 24.13 -11.47
C ARG A 561 -1.64 23.94 -12.86
N THR A 562 -0.85 24.92 -13.29
CA THR A 562 -0.08 24.78 -14.54
C THR A 562 1.12 23.85 -14.35
N LEU A 563 1.67 23.34 -15.45
CA LEU A 563 2.81 22.41 -15.42
C LEU A 563 4.04 22.98 -14.68
N ALA A 564 4.40 24.25 -14.87
CA ALA A 564 5.53 24.89 -14.18
C ALA A 564 5.32 25.05 -12.68
N ALA A 565 4.07 25.13 -12.23
CA ALA A 565 3.77 25.15 -10.80
C ALA A 565 3.97 23.77 -10.18
N LEU A 566 3.79 22.69 -10.94
CA LEU A 566 3.90 21.30 -10.49
C LEU A 566 5.34 20.76 -10.64
N CYS A 567 6.04 21.16 -11.70
CA CYS A 567 7.45 20.85 -11.90
C CYS A 567 8.23 22.12 -12.27
N PRO A 568 9.13 22.60 -11.39
CA PRO A 568 9.98 23.75 -11.68
C PRO A 568 11.08 23.45 -12.71
N GLY A 569 11.32 22.17 -13.04
CA GLY A 569 12.21 21.75 -14.12
C GLY A 569 11.49 21.65 -15.47
N PRO A 570 12.18 21.84 -16.60
CA PRO A 570 11.56 21.68 -17.91
C PRO A 570 11.26 20.20 -18.17
N LEU A 571 9.98 19.85 -18.28
CA LEU A 571 9.54 18.55 -18.79
C LEU A 571 9.58 18.55 -20.32
N SER A 572 9.84 17.38 -20.90
CA SER A 572 9.90 17.21 -22.34
C SER A 572 9.30 15.88 -22.78
N VAL A 573 8.92 15.85 -24.05
CA VAL A 573 8.65 14.61 -24.79
C VAL A 573 9.88 14.25 -25.59
N GLU A 574 10.39 13.04 -25.38
CA GLU A 574 11.46 12.47 -26.18
C GLU A 574 10.88 11.55 -27.27
N TRP A 575 11.31 11.75 -28.51
CA TRP A 575 10.85 10.98 -29.65
C TRP A 575 11.95 10.07 -30.19
N PHE A 576 11.60 8.84 -30.51
CA PHE A 576 12.52 7.82 -30.99
C PHE A 576 11.94 7.07 -32.18
N LEU A 577 12.84 6.64 -33.06
CA LEU A 577 12.59 5.62 -34.07
C LEU A 577 13.18 4.30 -33.57
N THR A 578 12.38 3.25 -33.56
CA THR A 578 12.82 1.89 -33.23
C THR A 578 12.52 0.93 -34.37
N ASP A 579 13.20 -0.22 -34.39
CA ASP A 579 12.83 -1.34 -35.25
C ASP A 579 11.56 -2.06 -34.74
N GLU A 580 11.13 -3.09 -35.47
CA GLU A 580 9.96 -3.93 -35.13
C GLU A 580 10.06 -4.60 -33.75
N ASN A 581 11.28 -4.79 -33.25
CA ASN A 581 11.56 -5.41 -31.95
C ASN A 581 11.72 -4.38 -30.82
N GLY A 582 11.46 -3.08 -31.09
CA GLY A 582 11.56 -2.00 -30.11
C GLY A 582 13.00 -1.55 -29.83
N LYS A 583 13.99 -1.95 -30.63
CA LYS A 583 15.38 -1.53 -30.45
C LYS A 583 15.60 -0.14 -31.02
N LEU A 584 16.29 0.72 -30.26
CA LEU A 584 16.62 2.08 -30.68
C LEU A 584 17.39 2.09 -32.01
N VAL A 585 16.83 2.77 -33.02
CA VAL A 585 17.51 3.10 -34.29
C VAL A 585 18.14 4.48 -34.18
N ARG A 586 17.33 5.52 -33.86
CA ARG A 586 17.81 6.89 -33.63
C ARG A 586 16.79 7.75 -32.88
N SER A 587 17.24 8.85 -32.29
CA SER A 587 16.35 9.89 -31.77
C SER A 587 15.76 10.72 -32.91
N LEU A 588 14.49 11.11 -32.75
CA LEU A 588 13.74 12.01 -33.63
C LEU A 588 13.66 13.44 -33.06
N GLY A 589 14.21 13.66 -31.86
CA GLY A 589 14.29 14.96 -31.20
C GLY A 589 13.53 15.02 -29.87
N THR A 590 13.61 16.20 -29.25
CA THR A 590 12.99 16.48 -27.94
C THR A 590 12.08 17.70 -28.08
N ALA A 591 10.85 17.59 -27.58
CA ALA A 591 9.88 18.67 -27.56
C ALA A 591 9.66 19.14 -26.10
N PRO A 592 10.12 20.35 -25.71
CA PRO A 592 9.88 20.87 -24.36
C PRO A 592 8.39 21.20 -24.18
N LEU A 593 7.86 20.91 -23.00
CA LEU A 593 6.49 21.22 -22.65
C LEU A 593 6.37 22.64 -22.08
N PRO A 594 5.31 23.38 -22.45
CA PRO A 594 5.11 24.72 -21.94
C PRO A 594 4.76 24.70 -20.45
N GLY A 595 5.45 25.53 -19.67
CA GLY A 595 5.21 25.65 -18.23
C GLY A 595 3.82 26.21 -17.88
N ASP A 596 3.21 26.98 -18.77
CA ASP A 596 1.86 27.52 -18.64
C ASP A 596 0.76 26.55 -19.12
N LEU A 597 1.10 25.30 -19.45
CA LEU A 597 0.12 24.27 -19.79
C LEU A 597 -0.91 24.15 -18.67
N ALA A 598 -2.16 24.52 -18.98
CA ALA A 598 -3.26 24.53 -18.05
C ALA A 598 -3.96 23.16 -17.97
N PRO A 599 -4.59 22.82 -16.83
CA PRO A 599 -5.35 21.59 -16.71
C PRO A 599 -6.52 21.52 -17.69
N GLN A 600 -6.85 20.29 -18.07
CA GLN A 600 -7.94 19.93 -18.96
C GLN A 600 -7.85 20.59 -20.35
N GLN A 601 -6.69 21.12 -20.75
CA GLN A 601 -6.49 21.69 -22.07
C GLN A 601 -5.62 20.77 -22.94
N PRO A 602 -6.15 20.23 -24.06
CA PRO A 602 -5.35 19.50 -25.03
C PRO A 602 -4.24 20.38 -25.61
N HIS A 603 -3.01 19.88 -25.60
CA HIS A 603 -1.82 20.52 -26.14
C HIS A 603 -1.20 19.66 -27.24
N PRO A 604 -1.08 20.17 -28.48
CA PRO A 604 -0.47 19.44 -29.57
C PRO A 604 1.06 19.40 -29.43
N VAL A 605 1.65 18.23 -29.58
CA VAL A 605 3.10 18.00 -29.62
C VAL A 605 3.49 17.68 -31.06
N PRO A 606 3.88 18.68 -31.88
CA PRO A 606 4.21 18.44 -33.27
C PRO A 606 5.50 17.63 -33.40
N LEU A 607 5.44 16.57 -34.20
CA LEU A 607 6.59 15.78 -34.62
C LEU A 607 6.65 15.77 -36.15
N THR A 608 7.85 15.86 -36.70
CA THR A 608 8.10 15.74 -38.13
C THR A 608 9.04 14.56 -38.35
N VAL A 609 8.59 13.55 -39.09
CA VAL A 609 9.33 12.32 -39.34
C VAL A 609 9.67 12.22 -40.82
N ALA A 610 10.92 11.90 -41.14
CA ALA A 610 11.34 11.50 -42.46
C ALA A 610 12.26 10.28 -42.32
N LEU A 611 11.98 9.20 -43.05
CA LEU A 611 12.86 8.04 -43.08
C LEU A 611 14.07 8.30 -43.97
N THR A 612 15.19 7.75 -43.56
CA THR A 612 16.43 7.68 -44.34
C THR A 612 16.56 6.30 -44.98
N GLU A 613 17.43 6.15 -45.99
CA GLU A 613 17.68 4.86 -46.65
C GLU A 613 18.26 3.80 -45.70
N THR A 614 18.78 4.21 -44.54
CA THR A 614 19.34 3.32 -43.51
C THR A 614 18.34 2.96 -42.41
N ASP A 615 17.17 3.59 -42.38
CA ASP A 615 16.11 3.25 -41.41
C ASP A 615 15.40 1.96 -41.84
N PRO A 616 14.93 1.12 -40.89
CA PRO A 616 14.24 -0.12 -41.23
C PRO A 616 12.91 0.15 -41.92
N ALA A 617 12.51 -0.76 -42.81
CA ALA A 617 11.28 -0.65 -43.60
C ALA A 617 10.01 -0.72 -42.74
N GLU A 618 10.10 -1.39 -41.60
CA GLU A 618 9.04 -1.48 -40.59
C GLU A 618 9.63 -1.21 -39.21
N GLY A 619 8.85 -0.56 -38.35
CA GLY A 619 9.30 -0.19 -37.02
C GLY A 619 8.26 0.59 -36.25
N GLN A 620 8.70 1.29 -35.20
CA GLN A 620 7.83 2.08 -34.34
C GLN A 620 8.40 3.49 -34.14
N ILE A 621 7.50 4.47 -34.06
CA ILE A 621 7.80 5.80 -33.54
C ILE A 621 7.32 5.81 -32.09
N VAL A 622 8.23 6.05 -31.15
CA VAL A 622 7.94 6.04 -29.72
C VAL A 622 8.10 7.45 -29.16
N GLY A 623 7.03 8.00 -28.58
CA GLY A 623 7.01 9.30 -27.91
C GLY A 623 6.84 9.11 -26.41
N ILE A 624 7.78 9.64 -25.61
CA ILE A 624 7.81 9.40 -24.17
C ILE A 624 7.79 10.72 -23.44
N ILE A 625 6.74 10.94 -22.64
CA ILE A 625 6.62 12.04 -21.71
C ILE A 625 7.51 11.73 -20.49
N ASP A 626 8.53 12.54 -20.25
CA ASP A 626 9.42 12.41 -19.10
C ASP A 626 10.09 11.02 -18.98
N LEU A 627 10.93 10.69 -19.98
CA LEU A 627 11.66 9.42 -20.03
C LEU A 627 12.46 9.10 -18.75
N PRO A 628 13.19 10.05 -18.12
CA PRO A 628 13.89 9.78 -16.86
C PRO A 628 12.96 9.30 -15.74
N SER A 629 11.80 9.95 -15.56
CA SER A 629 10.83 9.52 -14.54
C SER A 629 10.19 8.17 -14.85
N VAL A 630 9.87 7.89 -16.12
CA VAL A 630 9.37 6.56 -16.52
C VAL A 630 10.40 5.48 -16.20
N TYR A 631 11.68 5.75 -16.45
CA TYR A 631 12.76 4.81 -16.15
C TYR A 631 13.00 4.62 -14.64
N ALA A 632 12.94 5.70 -13.86
CA ALA A 632 13.16 5.66 -12.41
C ALA A 632 12.05 4.92 -11.65
N LEU A 633 10.80 4.96 -12.13
CA LEU A 633 9.64 4.40 -11.44
C LEU A 633 9.24 2.99 -11.90
N SER A 634 9.64 2.58 -13.10
CA SER A 634 9.27 1.29 -13.68
C SER A 634 10.07 0.12 -13.11
N ALA A 635 9.43 -1.05 -13.03
CA ALA A 635 10.09 -2.26 -12.58
C ALA A 635 11.14 -2.77 -13.60
N PRO A 636 12.25 -3.38 -13.15
CA PRO A 636 13.28 -3.93 -14.05
C PRO A 636 12.76 -4.99 -15.04
N HIS A 637 11.69 -5.70 -14.69
CA HIS A 637 11.10 -6.80 -15.46
C HIS A 637 9.60 -6.57 -15.71
N THR A 638 9.25 -5.38 -16.18
CA THR A 638 7.87 -5.04 -16.55
C THR A 638 7.34 -5.96 -17.66
N ALA A 639 6.07 -6.38 -17.52
CA ALA A 639 5.35 -7.12 -18.55
C ALA A 639 4.58 -6.19 -19.49
N ASN A 640 4.46 -4.90 -19.16
CA ASN A 640 3.82 -3.90 -20.00
C ASN A 640 4.74 -3.52 -21.18
N PRO A 641 4.31 -3.71 -22.44
CA PRO A 641 5.16 -3.50 -23.61
C PRO A 641 5.55 -2.03 -23.81
N LYS A 642 4.68 -1.07 -23.47
CA LYS A 642 4.97 0.37 -23.55
C LYS A 642 6.06 0.77 -22.56
N VAL A 643 5.94 0.32 -21.31
CA VAL A 643 6.94 0.58 -20.26
C VAL A 643 8.26 -0.13 -20.57
N ALA A 644 8.21 -1.38 -21.07
CA ALA A 644 9.39 -2.13 -21.49
C ALA A 644 10.16 -1.39 -22.60
N ALA A 645 9.46 -0.87 -23.61
CA ALA A 645 10.07 -0.08 -24.69
C ALA A 645 10.75 1.19 -24.15
N ALA A 646 10.06 1.96 -23.30
CA ALA A 646 10.63 3.16 -22.68
C ALA A 646 11.87 2.85 -21.83
N ARG A 647 11.85 1.77 -21.03
CA ARG A 647 13.02 1.32 -20.26
C ARG A 647 14.18 0.91 -21.15
N GLY A 648 13.92 0.17 -22.23
CA GLY A 648 14.94 -0.24 -23.19
C GLY A 648 15.63 0.96 -23.84
N LEU A 649 14.85 1.98 -24.20
CA LEU A 649 15.34 3.25 -24.73
C LEU A 649 16.19 4.01 -23.69
N ALA A 650 15.69 4.18 -22.46
CA ALA A 650 16.43 4.84 -21.38
C ALA A 650 17.77 4.14 -21.07
N ALA A 651 17.77 2.81 -21.03
CA ALA A 651 18.96 2.00 -20.82
C ALA A 651 19.98 2.15 -21.98
N ALA A 652 19.50 2.18 -23.24
CA ALA A 652 20.35 2.40 -24.41
C ALA A 652 21.00 3.79 -24.40
N LEU A 653 20.33 4.79 -23.82
CA LEU A 653 20.83 6.15 -23.63
C LEU A 653 21.73 6.30 -22.40
N GLY A 654 21.81 5.28 -21.53
CA GLY A 654 22.60 5.33 -20.30
C GLY A 654 22.05 6.31 -19.27
N LEU A 655 20.73 6.54 -19.24
CA LEU A 655 20.11 7.47 -18.30
C LEU A 655 20.28 6.99 -16.85
N PRO A 656 20.50 7.93 -15.89
CA PRO A 656 20.42 7.60 -14.47
C PRO A 656 18.98 7.25 -14.08
N ALA A 657 18.81 6.42 -13.05
CA ALA A 657 17.50 6.10 -12.48
C ALA A 657 17.00 7.23 -11.56
N GLU A 658 16.91 8.44 -12.10
CA GLU A 658 16.50 9.66 -11.39
C GLU A 658 15.30 10.31 -12.09
N LYS A 659 14.35 10.82 -11.30
CA LYS A 659 13.17 11.51 -11.83
C LYS A 659 13.53 12.92 -12.31
N SER A 660 12.87 13.41 -13.36
CA SER A 660 13.00 14.80 -13.80
C SER A 660 12.31 15.79 -12.86
N CYS A 661 11.31 15.32 -12.11
CA CYS A 661 10.47 16.11 -11.23
C CYS A 661 10.17 15.35 -9.92
N LEU A 662 9.96 16.10 -8.82
CA LEU A 662 9.68 15.51 -7.51
C LEU A 662 8.22 15.05 -7.33
N GLY A 663 7.28 15.67 -8.06
CA GLY A 663 5.92 15.17 -8.31
C GLY A 663 5.88 14.65 -9.74
N ALA A 664 5.63 13.35 -9.92
CA ALA A 664 5.67 12.71 -11.23
C ALA A 664 4.31 12.13 -11.61
N VAL A 665 4.02 12.24 -12.91
CA VAL A 665 2.81 11.77 -13.61
C VAL A 665 2.48 10.30 -13.31
N ALA A 666 3.48 9.48 -13.08
CA ALA A 666 3.38 8.03 -12.97
C ALA A 666 2.88 7.49 -11.60
N GLU A 667 2.60 8.37 -10.64
CA GLU A 667 2.19 7.99 -9.29
C GLU A 667 0.67 7.81 -9.15
N VAL A 668 -0.13 8.10 -10.20
CA VAL A 668 -1.59 7.87 -10.29
C VAL A 668 -1.93 6.58 -11.02
N VAL A 669 -2.70 5.70 -10.38
CA VAL A 669 -2.89 4.31 -10.81
C VAL A 669 -4.29 3.99 -11.33
N GLU A 670 -5.32 4.70 -10.88
CA GLU A 670 -6.66 4.54 -11.45
C GLU A 670 -6.84 5.43 -12.68
N ARG A 671 -6.86 4.80 -13.85
CA ARG A 671 -7.06 5.46 -15.14
C ARG A 671 -7.95 4.62 -16.04
N GLU A 672 -8.63 5.31 -16.95
CA GLU A 672 -9.33 4.68 -18.07
C GLU A 672 -8.29 4.24 -19.12
N GLY A 673 -8.27 2.95 -19.48
CA GLY A 673 -7.30 2.36 -20.42
C GLY A 673 -6.47 1.23 -19.81
N GLU A 674 -5.39 1.57 -19.10
CA GLU A 674 -4.48 0.60 -18.47
C GLU A 674 -4.41 0.84 -16.94
N PRO A 675 -5.17 0.11 -16.10
CA PRO A 675 -5.10 0.24 -14.65
C PRO A 675 -3.82 -0.41 -14.09
N GLY A 676 -3.31 0.12 -12.98
CA GLY A 676 -2.14 -0.44 -12.28
C GLY A 676 -0.88 0.46 -12.35
N PRO A 677 0.16 0.17 -11.54
CA PRO A 677 1.37 1.00 -11.44
C PRO A 677 2.11 1.12 -12.78
N GLU A 678 2.12 0.04 -13.57
CA GLU A 678 2.72 0.04 -14.91
C GLU A 678 1.80 0.69 -15.94
N GLY A 679 0.48 0.64 -15.77
CA GLY A 679 -0.47 1.31 -16.64
C GLY A 679 -0.40 2.84 -16.56
N GLY A 680 -0.22 3.37 -15.35
CA GLY A 680 0.07 4.80 -15.14
C GLY A 680 1.33 5.27 -15.89
N LEU A 681 2.40 4.47 -15.85
CA LEU A 681 3.62 4.70 -16.61
C LEU A 681 3.43 4.54 -18.12
N ALA A 682 2.65 3.55 -18.55
CA ALA A 682 2.40 3.27 -19.95
C ALA A 682 1.69 4.42 -20.68
N ASN A 683 0.85 5.19 -19.98
CA ASN A 683 0.18 6.36 -20.55
C ASN A 683 1.11 7.51 -20.92
N ASN A 684 2.35 7.51 -20.41
CA ASN A 684 3.38 8.47 -20.83
C ASN A 684 4.01 8.07 -22.16
N VAL A 685 3.74 6.87 -22.65
CA VAL A 685 4.38 6.28 -23.83
C VAL A 685 3.35 6.13 -24.95
N LEU A 686 3.59 6.86 -26.04
CA LEU A 686 2.88 6.69 -27.30
C LEU A 686 3.72 5.81 -28.23
N ILE A 687 3.11 4.76 -28.78
CA ILE A 687 3.74 3.92 -29.81
C ILE A 687 2.91 4.03 -31.08
N VAL A 688 3.55 4.46 -32.17
CA VAL A 688 2.93 4.54 -33.49
C VAL A 688 3.70 3.62 -34.44
N PRO A 689 3.12 2.47 -34.85
CA PRO A 689 3.74 1.60 -35.85
C PRO A 689 3.91 2.34 -37.18
N TYR A 690 4.98 2.05 -37.91
CA TYR A 690 5.13 2.53 -39.29
C TYR A 690 5.57 1.43 -40.24
N ARG A 691 5.22 1.61 -41.52
CA ARG A 691 5.67 0.78 -42.63
C ARG A 691 6.07 1.65 -43.82
N ASN A 692 7.09 1.23 -44.55
CA ASN A 692 7.45 1.82 -45.83
C ASN A 692 6.59 1.19 -46.94
N PRO A 693 5.75 1.95 -47.66
CA PRO A 693 5.02 1.42 -48.80
C PRO A 693 6.04 1.04 -49.89
N GLN A 694 6.25 -0.26 -50.11
CA GLN A 694 7.03 -0.70 -51.26
C GLN A 694 6.42 -0.14 -52.55
N PRO A 695 7.24 0.32 -53.52
CA PRO A 695 6.71 0.76 -54.80
C PRO A 695 5.93 -0.40 -55.45
N PRO A 696 4.80 -0.13 -56.14
CA PRO A 696 4.15 -1.15 -56.93
C PRO A 696 5.15 -1.68 -57.96
N ASP A 697 5.23 -3.00 -58.09
CA ASP A 697 6.08 -3.66 -59.09
C ASP A 697 5.86 -3.03 -60.48
N GLU A 698 6.95 -2.88 -61.25
CA GLU A 698 6.96 -2.24 -62.57
C GLU A 698 5.79 -2.70 -63.48
N PRO A 699 5.27 -1.83 -64.37
CA PRO A 699 4.19 -2.21 -65.27
C PRO A 699 4.61 -3.39 -66.14
N GLU A 700 3.75 -4.42 -66.14
CA GLU A 700 3.90 -5.67 -66.90
C GLU A 700 4.40 -5.40 -68.34
N ARG A 701 5.53 -6.02 -68.70
CA ARG A 701 5.92 -6.15 -70.10
C ARG A 701 4.85 -7.00 -70.80
N PRO A 702 4.35 -6.58 -71.98
CA PRO A 702 3.31 -7.31 -72.68
C PRO A 702 3.88 -8.65 -73.16
N GLY A 703 3.51 -9.74 -72.50
CA GLY A 703 3.88 -11.10 -72.91
C GLY A 703 4.01 -12.15 -71.82
N GLU A 704 3.96 -11.80 -70.53
CA GLU A 704 3.98 -12.79 -69.44
C GLU A 704 2.65 -12.75 -68.69
N GLU A 705 1.82 -13.77 -68.91
CA GLU A 705 0.59 -14.00 -68.16
C GLU A 705 0.94 -14.39 -66.71
N GLY A 706 0.66 -13.48 -65.77
CA GLY A 706 0.07 -13.83 -64.49
C GLY A 706 0.99 -13.89 -63.26
N GLY A 707 0.88 -12.85 -62.42
CA GLY A 707 0.68 -13.01 -60.98
C GLY A 707 1.92 -12.90 -60.08
N GLY A 708 2.08 -11.74 -59.44
CA GLY A 708 3.09 -11.54 -58.39
C GLY A 708 2.76 -10.51 -57.31
N GLY A 709 1.54 -9.96 -57.25
CA GLY A 709 1.07 -9.43 -55.97
C GLY A 709 1.15 -10.57 -54.95
N LYS A 710 1.76 -10.35 -53.77
CA LYS A 710 1.67 -11.34 -52.68
C LYS A 710 0.19 -11.62 -52.47
N ALA A 711 -0.26 -12.75 -53.01
CA ALA A 711 -1.62 -13.19 -52.85
C ALA A 711 -1.84 -13.26 -51.35
N ILE A 712 -2.90 -12.61 -50.88
CA ILE A 712 -3.42 -12.93 -49.56
C ILE A 712 -3.81 -14.41 -49.68
N ILE A 713 -3.03 -15.28 -49.04
CA ILE A 713 -3.23 -16.74 -49.03
C ILE A 713 -3.87 -17.13 -47.70
N ASP A 714 -4.60 -18.24 -47.69
CA ASP A 714 -5.07 -18.82 -46.43
C ASP A 714 -3.85 -19.15 -45.55
N ASP A 715 -3.88 -18.75 -44.29
CA ASP A 715 -2.75 -18.86 -43.35
C ASP A 715 -3.15 -19.71 -42.13
N PRO A 716 -3.27 -21.04 -42.28
CA PRO A 716 -3.51 -21.95 -41.16
C PRO A 716 -2.22 -22.16 -40.36
N TRP A 717 -2.35 -22.31 -39.03
CA TRP A 717 -1.20 -22.52 -38.15
C TRP A 717 -1.54 -23.40 -36.95
N VAL A 718 -0.52 -24.04 -36.38
CA VAL A 718 -0.62 -24.80 -35.12
C VAL A 718 -0.34 -23.85 -33.97
N VAL A 719 -1.38 -23.50 -33.20
CA VAL A 719 -1.34 -22.48 -32.14
C VAL A 719 -0.67 -23.04 -30.89
N GLU A 720 -1.12 -24.23 -30.48
CA GLU A 720 -0.64 -24.88 -29.27
C GLU A 720 -0.84 -26.40 -29.31
N LEU A 721 0.00 -27.09 -28.55
CA LEU A 721 -0.12 -28.51 -28.24
C LEU A 721 -0.19 -28.67 -26.71
N ALA A 722 -1.33 -29.11 -26.19
CA ALA A 722 -1.51 -29.46 -24.79
C ALA A 722 -1.09 -30.91 -24.56
N VAL A 723 -0.10 -31.11 -23.69
CA VAL A 723 0.43 -32.43 -23.30
C VAL A 723 0.35 -32.57 -21.77
N PRO A 724 0.22 -33.79 -21.23
CA PRO A 724 0.33 -34.00 -19.78
C PRO A 724 1.75 -33.67 -19.30
N GLU A 725 1.87 -33.13 -18.09
CA GLU A 725 3.19 -32.82 -17.48
C GLU A 725 4.04 -34.08 -17.26
N VAL A 726 3.39 -35.20 -16.92
CA VAL A 726 4.03 -36.52 -16.74
C VAL A 726 3.18 -37.60 -17.42
N ALA A 727 3.80 -38.50 -18.18
CA ALA A 727 3.14 -39.63 -18.83
C ALA A 727 3.62 -40.99 -18.28
N GLU A 728 2.72 -41.98 -18.22
CA GLU A 728 3.06 -43.33 -17.73
C GLU A 728 3.74 -44.17 -18.84
N ALA A 729 4.88 -44.75 -18.51
CA ALA A 729 5.63 -45.60 -19.43
C ALA A 729 4.79 -46.80 -19.91
N GLY A 730 4.72 -46.97 -21.23
CA GLY A 730 3.99 -48.06 -21.88
C GLY A 730 2.47 -47.87 -22.01
N ARG A 731 1.89 -46.76 -21.50
CA ARG A 731 0.46 -46.45 -21.68
C ARG A 731 0.25 -45.30 -22.68
N PRO A 732 -0.76 -45.39 -23.56
CA PRO A 732 -1.11 -44.27 -24.43
C PRO A 732 -1.68 -43.11 -23.60
N PHE A 733 -1.49 -41.88 -24.08
CA PHE A 733 -2.05 -40.68 -23.47
C PHE A 733 -2.60 -39.72 -24.53
N GLU A 734 -3.58 -38.92 -24.14
CA GLU A 734 -4.24 -37.95 -25.00
C GLU A 734 -3.53 -36.60 -25.00
N VAL A 735 -3.62 -35.89 -26.12
CA VAL A 735 -3.10 -34.54 -26.32
C VAL A 735 -4.15 -33.69 -27.01
N GLY A 736 -4.17 -32.40 -26.69
CA GLY A 736 -5.02 -31.41 -27.36
C GLY A 736 -4.23 -30.61 -28.39
N ILE A 737 -4.66 -30.58 -29.64
CA ILE A 737 -4.01 -29.83 -30.71
C ILE A 737 -4.88 -28.63 -31.06
N TYR A 738 -4.39 -27.42 -30.80
CA TYR A 738 -5.08 -26.17 -31.12
C TYR A 738 -4.62 -25.69 -32.50
N LEU A 739 -5.55 -25.65 -33.45
CA LEU A 739 -5.31 -25.15 -34.81
C LEU A 739 -6.05 -23.84 -35.01
N GLY A 740 -5.41 -22.87 -35.65
CA GLY A 740 -6.01 -21.58 -35.97
C GLY A 740 -5.75 -21.17 -37.41
N TYR A 741 -6.22 -19.99 -37.76
CA TYR A 741 -5.78 -19.28 -38.97
C TYR A 741 -5.62 -17.79 -38.67
N GLN A 742 -4.63 -17.14 -39.29
CA GLN A 742 -4.49 -15.69 -39.24
C GLN A 742 -5.37 -15.01 -40.32
N ASN A 743 -5.61 -15.72 -41.43
CA ASN A 743 -6.50 -15.29 -42.50
C ASN A 743 -7.14 -16.51 -43.18
N ASN A 744 -8.43 -16.42 -43.51
CA ASN A 744 -9.18 -17.46 -44.21
C ASN A 744 -9.87 -16.98 -45.49
N LEU A 745 -9.56 -15.75 -45.95
CA LEU A 745 -10.10 -15.16 -47.18
C LEU A 745 -11.64 -15.18 -47.30
N GLY A 746 -12.35 -15.27 -46.16
CA GLY A 746 -13.81 -15.38 -46.11
C GLY A 746 -14.37 -16.80 -46.27
N GLN A 747 -13.52 -17.83 -46.35
CA GLN A 747 -13.91 -19.23 -46.40
C GLN A 747 -14.59 -19.68 -45.08
N GLY A 748 -15.53 -20.62 -45.19
CA GLY A 748 -16.28 -21.17 -44.05
C GLY A 748 -15.53 -22.21 -43.23
N GLU A 749 -14.52 -22.85 -43.83
CA GLU A 749 -13.69 -23.89 -43.22
C GLU A 749 -12.35 -23.98 -43.98
N ILE A 750 -11.25 -24.26 -43.29
CA ILE A 750 -9.95 -24.59 -43.92
C ILE A 750 -9.63 -26.05 -43.62
N ARG A 751 -9.27 -26.82 -44.66
CA ARG A 751 -8.85 -28.22 -44.49
C ARG A 751 -7.34 -28.35 -44.61
N VAL A 752 -6.70 -28.86 -43.57
CA VAL A 752 -5.24 -29.07 -43.52
C VAL A 752 -4.91 -30.53 -43.20
N PRO A 753 -3.92 -31.15 -43.88
CA PRO A 753 -3.28 -32.35 -43.39
C PRO A 753 -2.56 -32.04 -42.07
N LEU A 754 -2.84 -32.81 -41.02
CA LEU A 754 -2.23 -32.74 -39.70
C LEU A 754 -1.53 -34.05 -39.39
N ARG A 755 -0.30 -33.98 -38.87
CA ARG A 755 0.46 -35.12 -38.36
C ARG A 755 0.84 -34.88 -36.90
N LEU A 756 0.53 -35.86 -36.06
CA LEU A 756 0.94 -35.90 -34.65
C LEU A 756 1.90 -37.09 -34.46
N TRP A 757 3.05 -36.85 -33.83
CA TRP A 757 4.04 -37.90 -33.57
C TRP A 757 4.94 -37.56 -32.40
N ALA A 758 5.74 -38.54 -31.96
CA ALA A 758 6.68 -38.39 -30.86
C ALA A 758 8.08 -38.90 -31.25
N ARG A 759 9.12 -38.29 -30.68
CA ARG A 759 10.51 -38.77 -30.80
C ARG A 759 11.30 -38.62 -29.51
N PRO A 760 12.35 -39.42 -29.27
CA PRO A 760 13.30 -39.15 -28.21
C PRO A 760 13.98 -37.79 -28.46
N ALA A 761 14.26 -37.02 -27.41
CA ALA A 761 14.89 -35.69 -27.52
C ALA A 761 16.27 -35.67 -28.24
N ARG A 762 16.86 -36.85 -28.53
CA ARG A 762 18.12 -37.02 -29.27
C ARG A 762 17.97 -37.39 -30.76
N GLY A 763 16.79 -37.19 -31.34
CA GLY A 763 16.59 -37.20 -32.79
C GLY A 763 16.10 -38.52 -33.36
N ALA A 764 14.97 -38.44 -34.07
CA ALA A 764 14.45 -39.42 -35.00
C ALA A 764 13.71 -38.67 -36.13
N SER A 765 13.65 -39.26 -37.33
CA SER A 765 12.91 -38.69 -38.47
C SER A 765 11.40 -38.92 -38.31
N PRO A 766 10.55 -38.02 -38.83
CA PRO A 766 9.10 -38.20 -38.79
C PRO A 766 8.68 -39.48 -39.53
N PRO A 767 7.62 -40.16 -39.08
CA PRO A 767 7.05 -41.27 -39.82
C PRO A 767 6.47 -40.77 -41.15
N PRO A 768 6.81 -41.39 -42.30
CA PRO A 768 6.54 -40.81 -43.62
C PRO A 768 5.05 -40.73 -44.01
N ASP A 769 4.15 -41.51 -43.39
CA ASP A 769 2.79 -41.72 -43.92
C ASP A 769 1.64 -41.57 -42.89
N VAL A 770 1.71 -40.59 -41.97
CA VAL A 770 0.68 -40.40 -40.91
C VAL A 770 0.06 -39.00 -40.94
N TRP A 771 -0.37 -38.55 -42.11
CA TRP A 771 -1.11 -37.29 -42.27
C TRP A 771 -2.62 -37.55 -42.25
N GLN A 772 -3.34 -36.85 -41.39
CA GLN A 772 -4.79 -36.89 -41.28
C GLN A 772 -5.38 -35.55 -41.69
N MET A 773 -6.30 -35.54 -42.66
CA MET A 773 -7.03 -34.31 -42.99
C MET A 773 -7.93 -33.89 -41.83
N VAL A 774 -7.76 -32.65 -41.36
CA VAL A 774 -8.59 -32.02 -40.32
C VAL A 774 -9.14 -30.69 -40.80
N THR A 775 -10.22 -30.24 -40.18
CA THR A 775 -10.94 -29.01 -40.53
C THR A 775 -10.80 -27.98 -39.42
N ILE A 776 -10.47 -26.73 -39.80
CA ILE A 776 -10.43 -25.56 -38.93
C ILE A 776 -11.69 -24.74 -39.22
N ASP A 777 -12.58 -24.67 -38.24
CA ASP A 777 -13.90 -24.04 -38.35
C ASP A 777 -13.83 -22.50 -38.22
N LYS A 778 -14.76 -21.77 -38.85
CA LYS A 778 -14.75 -20.29 -38.93
C LYS A 778 -14.91 -19.58 -37.58
N VAL A 779 -15.55 -20.21 -36.61
CA VAL A 779 -15.81 -19.63 -35.28
C VAL A 779 -15.87 -20.76 -34.25
N PRO A 780 -15.18 -20.65 -33.10
CA PRO A 780 -14.25 -19.57 -32.72
C PRO A 780 -12.91 -19.71 -33.46
N CYS A 781 -12.07 -18.67 -33.45
CA CYS A 781 -10.79 -18.53 -34.18
C CYS A 781 -9.77 -19.69 -34.06
N PHE A 782 -10.06 -20.69 -33.22
CA PHE A 782 -9.27 -21.90 -33.02
C PHE A 782 -10.16 -23.14 -32.94
N SER A 783 -9.69 -24.24 -33.55
CA SER A 783 -10.29 -25.57 -33.49
C SER A 783 -9.41 -26.50 -32.67
N LEU A 784 -9.97 -27.05 -31.59
CA LEU A 784 -9.32 -28.11 -30.81
C LEU A 784 -9.52 -29.46 -31.49
N LYS A 785 -8.44 -30.17 -31.78
CA LYS A 785 -8.46 -31.56 -32.28
C LYS A 785 -7.80 -32.49 -31.25
N PRO A 786 -8.48 -33.56 -30.82
CA PRO A 786 -7.85 -34.55 -29.95
C PRO A 786 -6.84 -35.38 -30.73
N GLY A 787 -5.75 -35.76 -30.08
CA GLY A 787 -4.77 -36.71 -30.58
C GLY A 787 -4.35 -37.70 -29.50
N THR A 788 -3.77 -38.82 -29.90
CA THR A 788 -3.31 -39.86 -28.97
C THR A 788 -1.89 -40.27 -29.31
N ILE A 789 -0.99 -40.22 -28.32
CA ILE A 789 0.37 -40.73 -28.44
C ILE A 789 0.39 -42.17 -27.91
N PRO A 790 0.87 -43.16 -28.70
CA PRO A 790 1.00 -44.53 -28.23
C PRO A 790 2.02 -44.63 -27.10
N GLY A 791 1.89 -45.65 -26.24
CA GLY A 791 2.72 -45.79 -25.05
C GLY A 791 4.22 -45.67 -25.32
N LEU A 792 4.86 -44.71 -24.65
CA LEU A 792 6.28 -44.37 -24.80
C LEU A 792 7.12 -45.08 -23.73
N SER A 793 8.41 -45.29 -24.01
CA SER A 793 9.35 -45.80 -23.01
C SER A 793 9.80 -44.69 -22.04
N VAL A 794 10.29 -45.07 -20.86
CA VAL A 794 10.81 -44.13 -19.86
C VAL A 794 11.87 -43.19 -20.46
N GLY A 795 11.77 -41.90 -20.16
CA GLY A 795 12.72 -40.86 -20.58
C GLY A 795 12.05 -39.58 -21.08
N MET A 796 12.86 -38.65 -21.59
CA MET A 796 12.38 -37.39 -22.16
C MET A 796 12.01 -37.54 -23.64
N TRP A 797 10.76 -37.21 -23.97
CA TRP A 797 10.21 -37.26 -25.32
C TRP A 797 9.77 -35.89 -25.80
N GLU A 798 9.90 -35.65 -27.10
CA GLU A 798 9.32 -34.51 -27.80
C GLU A 798 8.05 -34.98 -28.52
N ILE A 799 6.93 -34.35 -28.20
CA ILE A 799 5.65 -34.52 -28.89
C ILE A 799 5.50 -33.38 -29.89
N ILE A 800 5.18 -33.73 -31.13
CA ILE A 800 5.24 -32.84 -32.28
C ILE A 800 3.90 -32.91 -33.01
N ALA A 801 3.23 -31.77 -33.13
CA ALA A 801 2.08 -31.59 -34.01
C ALA A 801 2.48 -30.66 -35.16
N GLU A 802 2.19 -31.06 -36.39
CA GLU A 802 2.51 -30.27 -37.57
C GLU A 802 1.44 -30.38 -38.66
N ILE A 803 1.27 -29.32 -39.43
CA ILE A 803 0.37 -29.27 -40.59
C ILE A 803 1.17 -29.15 -41.89
N ASP A 804 0.66 -29.70 -42.98
CA ASP A 804 1.26 -29.59 -44.31
C ASP A 804 0.35 -28.74 -45.21
N TYR A 805 0.62 -27.44 -45.28
CA TYR A 805 -0.10 -26.54 -46.16
C TYR A 805 0.81 -26.11 -47.33
N PRO A 806 0.53 -26.52 -48.58
CA PRO A 806 1.46 -26.37 -49.70
C PRO A 806 1.92 -24.95 -50.02
N ALA A 807 1.18 -23.94 -49.56
CA ALA A 807 1.47 -22.52 -49.76
C ALA A 807 2.19 -21.84 -48.59
N ASP A 808 2.30 -22.50 -47.42
CA ASP A 808 3.02 -21.99 -46.25
C ASP A 808 4.25 -22.85 -45.96
N THR A 809 5.44 -22.28 -46.15
CA THR A 809 6.72 -22.96 -45.88
C THR A 809 7.34 -22.59 -44.53
N ARG A 810 6.66 -21.78 -43.68
CA ARG A 810 7.16 -21.31 -42.38
C ARG A 810 7.12 -22.43 -41.34
N PRO A 811 8.27 -22.89 -40.83
CA PRO A 811 8.31 -24.00 -39.87
C PRO A 811 7.65 -23.69 -38.52
N GLU A 812 7.61 -22.43 -38.11
CA GLU A 812 7.02 -21.93 -36.86
C GLU A 812 5.49 -21.86 -36.89
N ASN A 813 4.88 -21.60 -38.05
CA ASN A 813 3.43 -21.64 -38.22
C ASN A 813 2.92 -23.08 -38.32
N ASN A 814 3.71 -23.94 -38.96
CA ASN A 814 3.26 -25.27 -39.31
C ASN A 814 3.57 -26.33 -38.26
N ARG A 815 4.28 -26.01 -37.16
CA ARG A 815 4.71 -27.02 -36.18
C ARG A 815 4.89 -26.49 -34.76
N VAL A 816 4.35 -27.22 -33.78
CA VAL A 816 4.59 -27.02 -32.35
C VAL A 816 5.25 -28.27 -31.74
N ILE A 817 6.23 -28.04 -30.86
CA ILE A 817 6.95 -29.10 -30.12
C ILE A 817 6.76 -28.87 -28.62
N ARG A 818 6.43 -29.94 -27.87
CA ARG A 818 6.38 -29.94 -26.40
C ARG A 818 7.18 -31.12 -25.84
N ARG A 819 7.77 -30.94 -24.67
CA ARG A 819 8.54 -31.98 -23.98
C ARG A 819 7.68 -32.63 -22.91
N VAL A 820 7.73 -33.96 -22.84
CA VAL A 820 7.05 -34.76 -21.82
C VAL A 820 8.05 -35.71 -21.19
N GLU A 821 8.04 -35.77 -19.86
CA GLU A 821 8.78 -36.78 -19.12
C GLU A 821 7.92 -38.04 -18.93
N VAL A 822 8.42 -39.19 -19.39
CA VAL A 822 7.74 -40.47 -19.29
C VAL A 822 8.35 -41.28 -18.15
N LEU A 823 7.55 -41.64 -17.14
CA LEU A 823 7.99 -42.29 -15.91
C LEU A 823 7.24 -43.60 -15.64
N HIS A 824 7.82 -44.52 -14.86
CA HIS A 824 7.08 -45.63 -14.28
C HIS A 824 6.30 -45.13 -13.06
N LEU A 825 4.99 -44.93 -13.22
CA LEU A 825 4.12 -44.60 -12.10
C LEU A 825 3.84 -45.87 -11.29
N LYS A 826 4.18 -45.88 -9.99
CA LYS A 826 3.74 -46.92 -9.08
C LYS A 826 2.25 -46.69 -8.76
N PRO A 827 1.38 -47.71 -8.85
CA PRO A 827 -0.03 -47.53 -8.50
C PRO A 827 -0.14 -47.34 -6.97
N GLY A 828 -0.45 -46.12 -6.51
CA GLY A 828 -0.71 -45.88 -5.08
C GLY A 828 -0.62 -44.45 -4.54
N GLU A 829 -0.09 -43.47 -5.25
CA GLU A 829 -0.03 -42.07 -4.75
C GLU A 829 -0.81 -41.15 -5.68
N SER A 830 -2.11 -40.98 -5.39
CA SER A 830 -2.92 -39.91 -5.96
C SER A 830 -2.56 -38.59 -5.28
N GLY A 831 -1.52 -37.92 -5.79
CA GLY A 831 -1.36 -36.48 -5.63
C GLY A 831 -2.52 -35.77 -6.32
N GLY A 832 -3.14 -34.83 -5.60
CA GLY A 832 -4.40 -34.19 -5.97
C GLY A 832 -4.38 -33.47 -7.31
N ALA A 833 -5.57 -33.34 -7.89
CA ALA A 833 -5.83 -32.52 -9.05
C ALA A 833 -5.58 -31.03 -8.73
N GLU A 834 -4.43 -30.51 -9.12
CA GLU A 834 -4.28 -29.12 -9.54
C GLU A 834 -4.30 -29.10 -11.07
N GLY A 835 -5.31 -28.45 -11.63
CA GLY A 835 -5.54 -28.37 -13.07
C GLY A 835 -6.83 -27.62 -13.31
N GLY A 836 -6.70 -26.36 -13.72
CA GLY A 836 -7.74 -25.36 -13.76
C GLY A 836 -8.98 -25.75 -14.57
N ALA A 837 -10.14 -25.32 -14.05
CA ALA A 837 -11.27 -24.97 -14.90
C ALA A 837 -11.15 -23.48 -15.24
N ILE A 838 -10.75 -23.22 -16.48
CA ILE A 838 -11.10 -22.00 -17.22
C ILE A 838 -12.52 -22.20 -17.74
N THR A 839 -13.44 -21.30 -17.36
CA THR A 839 -14.68 -20.80 -18.02
C THR A 839 -15.47 -20.06 -16.93
N ASP A 840 -15.82 -18.78 -16.96
CA ASP A 840 -15.88 -17.71 -17.97
C ASP A 840 -15.21 -16.44 -17.43
#